data_AF-A0A1Z4RK85-F1
#
_entry.id   AF-A0A1Z4RK85-F1
#
_cell.length_a   1.000
_cell.length_b   1.000
_cell.length_c   1.000
_cell.angle_alpha   90.00
_cell.angle_beta   90.00
_cell.angle_gamma   90.00
#
_symmetry.space_group_name_H-M   'P 1'
#
loop_
_entity.id
_entity.type
_entity.pdbx_description
1 polymer ?
#
loop_
_entity_poly.entity_id
_entity_poly.type
_entity_poly.pdbx_seq_one_letter_code
_entity_poly.pdbx_strand_id
1 'polypeptide(L)'
;MASIYTENQENINCLNEEINTSNNGNNLMTIAPRKEITNFPTTEQQLKLGRQMFSTIKLAMQKTEDVSSVSAVAVQQLREKLECDRVLVYQFNSSESGVVVAESRISSWTPAKNEKLPAIVFGLETSYEYLEPTIIQTSHESGITPYQSQLLDKYQIKSSLSIPIFCQDKIWGLLVVQSCVEIRQWQEFEINLLSQIASELNYRFHTFEFKKYLQQHLQEQKTIAKVIDKIQNVSDLNQIFQTTTKEVRQLIQCDRVSVYRFHPDWSGEYLAESVAPGWVHLVGADIRTVWEDSHLQETQGGRYAQGEYVAVNDIYQGDHSQFHIDLLEQFQVRAYVTVPIFISQKLWGLLTAYQNSGNREWQQGEISLLSQIAKQTGMAVSQAEYIQQVEKQSQKLARTSEHQKNLTELTRKIGETLTAKFSDSSQFARILHTTVTEVQQLLQVDRTIIYRFHPDWSGDFMAESVGKAWIPLKGRAFEPGMLQQNGDCDTFQNLASLSNNQDRYLPETQAGRYQQGYQHKTVFVVNDVQKTGFPPCYMKLLEEFEAKAYVIVPIFKENKLWGLLGIYQNSNPREWEDFEVSSMQQIAVLLGVTIQQAETVEKLQQQSQQVTAAAEREKEAREYLQQGAMKLLGAVRPALDGDLTVRAPITEDELGTIADAYNNTLQALRQIVVQVQAAAQQVAEKSHQSNASLAGLTTLANQQSQELNEALGEFQQMVNSTQTVVGNVELVQIAVKQANQTVELGDNAMDKTVDAIQAIRETVAQTGKKIQKLSESSQKISKVVNLISNFATQTNVLALNAAIEATRAGEYGKGFAVVADEVRSLSRQSAAATIEIEKLVQEIQAETGEVAMAMDTGIQQVVEGTKLVRETRINLNAIVTATAEISRLLQKITNSTQGQMLQSVSVTSSMQDVAKIASKTASEANNIAIVFQEVLEMAQELLASVSKFKVN
;
A
#
# COMPACT_ATOMS: atom_id res chain seq x y z
N MET A 1 22.33 -10.58 25.66
CA MET A 1 22.27 -11.57 26.74
C MET A 1 23.37 -12.60 26.51
N ALA A 2 24.49 -12.38 27.20
CA ALA A 2 25.63 -13.28 27.22
C ALA A 2 25.49 -14.29 28.38
N SER A 3 26.22 -15.40 28.26
CA SER A 3 26.40 -16.48 29.24
C SER A 3 25.38 -17.62 29.16
N ILE A 4 25.81 -18.74 28.58
CA ILE A 4 25.90 -20.08 29.18
C ILE A 4 26.44 -20.99 28.07
N TYR A 5 27.76 -21.21 28.02
CA TYR A 5 28.40 -22.36 27.36
C TYR A 5 29.85 -22.43 27.86
N THR A 6 30.03 -23.13 28.98
CA THR A 6 31.31 -23.66 29.45
C THR A 6 30.99 -25.01 30.06
N GLU A 7 31.40 -26.09 29.37
CA GLU A 7 31.94 -27.34 29.93
C GLU A 7 31.84 -28.46 28.89
N ASN A 8 33.00 -28.76 28.30
CA ASN A 8 33.52 -30.09 27.91
C ASN A 8 34.43 -29.97 26.68
N GLN A 9 35.61 -29.40 26.93
CA GLN A 9 36.83 -29.69 26.18
C GLN A 9 37.69 -30.58 27.07
N GLU A 10 37.72 -31.89 26.81
CA GLU A 10 38.87 -32.74 27.09
C GLU A 10 38.85 -33.91 26.08
N ASN A 11 40.03 -34.26 25.58
CA ASN A 11 40.35 -35.22 24.51
C ASN A 11 40.24 -34.74 23.05
N ILE A 12 41.01 -33.71 22.73
CA ILE A 12 41.66 -33.58 21.41
C ILE A 12 43.16 -33.58 21.65
N ASN A 13 43.81 -34.72 21.41
CA ASN A 13 45.21 -34.81 21.04
C ASN A 13 45.50 -36.24 20.58
N CYS A 14 45.69 -36.42 19.27
CA CYS A 14 46.80 -37.18 18.72
C CYS A 14 46.78 -37.12 17.19
N LEU A 15 47.86 -36.52 16.66
CA LEU A 15 48.49 -36.78 15.36
C LEU A 15 47.92 -36.05 14.12
N ASN A 16 48.41 -34.82 13.95
CA ASN A 16 48.78 -34.27 12.64
C ASN A 16 50.32 -34.23 12.54
N GLU A 17 50.83 -34.21 11.30
CA GLU A 17 52.22 -34.24 10.82
C GLU A 17 52.73 -35.69 10.61
N GLU A 18 53.01 -36.16 9.38
CA GLU A 18 53.85 -35.57 8.34
C GLU A 18 53.29 -35.82 6.92
N ILE A 19 53.31 -34.78 6.06
CA ILE A 19 53.36 -34.95 4.60
C ILE A 19 54.63 -34.24 4.15
N ASN A 20 55.61 -35.02 3.71
CA ASN A 20 56.73 -34.55 2.91
C ASN A 20 56.82 -35.36 1.61
N THR A 21 57.29 -34.66 0.60
CA THR A 21 57.08 -34.84 -0.83
C THR A 21 57.93 -35.92 -1.52
N SER A 22 57.35 -36.44 -2.60
CA SER A 22 57.98 -36.79 -3.90
C SER A 22 58.41 -38.24 -4.22
N ASN A 23 58.01 -38.61 -5.44
CA ASN A 23 58.62 -39.51 -6.42
C ASN A 23 58.28 -41.02 -6.45
N ASN A 24 57.57 -41.34 -7.53
CA ASN A 24 57.76 -42.44 -8.49
C ASN A 24 57.60 -43.90 -8.04
N GLY A 25 56.74 -44.58 -8.79
CA GLY A 25 56.97 -45.97 -9.20
C GLY A 25 55.84 -46.91 -8.82
N ASN A 26 55.04 -47.26 -9.83
CA ASN A 26 54.29 -48.52 -9.99
C ASN A 26 54.04 -49.35 -8.74
N ASN A 27 52.79 -49.40 -8.29
CA ASN A 27 52.22 -50.64 -7.78
C ASN A 27 50.72 -50.69 -8.06
N LEU A 28 50.30 -51.78 -8.69
CA LEU A 28 48.91 -52.21 -8.77
C LEU A 28 48.34 -52.25 -7.34
N MET A 29 47.40 -51.35 -7.01
CA MET A 29 46.54 -51.56 -5.85
C MET A 29 45.33 -52.39 -6.30
N THR A 30 45.45 -53.69 -6.06
CA THR A 30 44.34 -54.58 -5.75
C THR A 30 43.30 -53.88 -4.88
N ILE A 31 42.07 -53.83 -5.38
CA ILE A 31 40.87 -53.46 -4.63
C ILE A 31 40.79 -54.44 -3.44
N ALA A 32 40.86 -53.92 -2.21
CA ALA A 32 40.67 -54.73 -1.02
C ALA A 32 39.24 -55.33 -1.04
N PRO A 33 39.06 -56.63 -0.76
CA PRO A 33 37.72 -57.21 -0.68
C PRO A 33 36.96 -56.56 0.47
N ARG A 34 35.69 -56.21 0.21
CA ARG A 34 34.74 -55.73 1.22
C ARG A 34 34.72 -56.73 2.38
N LYS A 35 34.88 -56.25 3.63
CA LYS A 35 34.74 -57.11 4.83
C LYS A 35 33.41 -57.85 4.75
N GLU A 36 33.46 -59.18 4.68
CA GLU A 36 32.28 -60.02 4.90
C GLU A 36 31.72 -59.72 6.30
N ILE A 37 30.57 -59.05 6.36
CA ILE A 37 29.80 -58.88 7.59
C ILE A 37 29.07 -60.21 7.80
N THR A 38 29.73 -61.17 8.45
CA THR A 38 29.19 -62.49 8.83
C THR A 38 28.28 -62.44 10.06
N ASN A 39 27.40 -61.44 10.13
CA ASN A 39 26.27 -61.37 11.05
C ASN A 39 25.21 -60.47 10.44
N PHE A 40 24.15 -61.04 9.87
CA PHE A 40 23.01 -60.25 9.43
C PHE A 40 22.39 -59.59 10.67
N PRO A 41 22.34 -58.24 10.73
CA PRO A 41 21.70 -57.55 11.84
C PRO A 41 20.22 -57.97 11.88
N THR A 42 19.66 -58.11 13.08
CA THR A 42 18.20 -58.32 13.21
C THR A 42 17.46 -57.15 12.55
N THR A 43 16.24 -57.39 12.05
CA THR A 43 15.41 -56.36 11.40
C THR A 43 15.31 -55.08 12.23
N GLU A 44 15.31 -55.22 13.57
CA GLU A 44 15.32 -54.11 14.52
C GLU A 44 16.62 -53.29 14.50
N GLN A 45 17.78 -53.94 14.37
CA GLN A 45 19.08 -53.26 14.24
C GLN A 45 19.20 -52.49 12.92
N GLN A 46 18.70 -53.06 11.81
CA GLN A 46 18.66 -52.38 10.51
C GLN A 46 17.76 -51.13 10.55
N LEU A 47 16.58 -51.23 11.17
CA LEU A 47 15.68 -50.08 11.38
C LEU A 47 16.28 -48.99 12.27
N LYS A 48 17.05 -49.39 13.31
CA LYS A 48 17.74 -48.43 14.18
C LYS A 48 18.85 -47.68 13.42
N LEU A 49 19.64 -48.40 12.63
CA LEU A 49 20.70 -47.84 11.79
C LEU A 49 20.13 -46.87 10.75
N GLY A 50 19.07 -47.27 10.04
CA GLY A 50 18.38 -46.42 9.06
C GLY A 50 17.85 -45.11 9.66
N ARG A 51 17.27 -45.15 10.87
CA ARG A 51 16.81 -43.94 11.58
C ARG A 51 17.95 -43.01 11.97
N GLN A 52 19.09 -43.55 12.41
CA GLN A 52 20.28 -42.74 12.74
C GLN A 52 20.88 -42.07 11.50
N MET A 53 20.96 -42.81 10.39
CA MET A 53 21.41 -42.28 9.11
C MET A 53 20.49 -41.16 8.63
N PHE A 54 19.17 -41.38 8.61
CA PHE A 54 18.20 -40.36 8.22
C PHE A 54 18.34 -39.08 9.04
N SER A 55 18.38 -39.19 10.38
CA SER A 55 18.53 -38.04 11.28
C SER A 55 19.79 -37.21 10.98
N THR A 56 20.91 -37.89 10.76
CA THR A 56 22.19 -37.24 10.45
C THR A 56 22.14 -36.50 9.11
N ILE A 57 21.61 -37.15 8.07
CA ILE A 57 21.50 -36.56 6.73
C ILE A 57 20.54 -35.37 6.75
N LYS A 58 19.40 -35.51 7.44
CA LYS A 58 18.42 -34.43 7.65
C LYS A 58 19.05 -33.20 8.30
N LEU A 59 19.83 -33.38 9.38
CA LEU A 59 20.55 -32.28 10.04
C LEU A 59 21.57 -31.59 9.11
N ALA A 60 22.25 -32.35 8.24
CA ALA A 60 23.17 -31.77 7.26
C ALA A 60 22.42 -30.95 6.20
N MET A 61 21.30 -31.49 5.68
CA MET A 61 20.42 -30.79 4.73
C MET A 61 19.79 -29.53 5.34
N GLN A 62 19.55 -29.50 6.65
CA GLN A 62 18.96 -28.35 7.35
C GLN A 62 19.80 -27.07 7.28
N LYS A 63 21.12 -27.18 7.11
CA LYS A 63 22.06 -26.05 7.08
C LYS A 63 22.21 -25.37 5.70
N THR A 64 21.44 -25.82 4.71
CA THR A 64 21.55 -25.35 3.32
C THR A 64 20.51 -24.28 3.00
N GLU A 65 20.81 -23.40 2.04
CA GLU A 65 19.98 -22.24 1.70
C GLU A 65 19.27 -22.32 0.34
N ASP A 66 19.64 -23.28 -0.51
CA ASP A 66 19.10 -23.41 -1.87
C ASP A 66 18.99 -24.88 -2.32
N VAL A 67 18.23 -25.09 -3.40
CA VAL A 67 17.94 -26.40 -4.02
C VAL A 67 19.19 -27.14 -4.48
N SER A 68 20.19 -26.44 -5.00
CA SER A 68 21.43 -27.06 -5.50
C SER A 68 22.31 -27.52 -4.34
N SER A 69 22.45 -26.68 -3.32
CA SER A 69 23.22 -26.96 -2.10
C SER A 69 22.61 -28.10 -1.30
N VAL A 70 21.28 -28.12 -1.10
CA VAL A 70 20.62 -29.23 -0.38
C VAL A 70 20.75 -30.55 -1.14
N SER A 71 20.62 -30.51 -2.47
CA SER A 71 20.77 -31.70 -3.32
C SER A 71 22.21 -32.23 -3.26
N ALA A 72 23.21 -31.35 -3.33
CA ALA A 72 24.62 -31.72 -3.24
C ALA A 72 24.98 -32.37 -1.90
N VAL A 73 24.50 -31.81 -0.79
CA VAL A 73 24.71 -32.37 0.56
C VAL A 73 24.00 -33.72 0.69
N ALA A 74 22.77 -33.85 0.20
CA ALA A 74 22.01 -35.10 0.26
C ALA A 74 22.72 -36.23 -0.50
N VAL A 75 23.16 -36.00 -1.74
CA VAL A 75 23.85 -37.03 -2.53
C VAL A 75 25.19 -37.42 -1.92
N GLN A 76 25.94 -36.46 -1.37
CA GLN A 76 27.21 -36.75 -0.71
C GLN A 76 27.03 -37.61 0.54
N GLN A 77 26.13 -37.21 1.43
CA GLN A 77 25.89 -37.92 2.68
C GLN A 77 25.31 -39.31 2.42
N LEU A 78 24.40 -39.45 1.46
CA LEU A 78 23.86 -40.76 1.07
C LEU A 78 24.96 -41.68 0.53
N ARG A 79 25.85 -41.17 -0.33
CA ARG A 79 26.94 -41.97 -0.90
C ARG A 79 27.88 -42.50 0.18
N GLU A 80 28.28 -41.63 1.12
CA GLU A 80 29.18 -41.98 2.22
C GLU A 80 28.53 -42.96 3.20
N LYS A 81 27.25 -42.76 3.54
CA LYS A 81 26.56 -43.59 4.52
C LYS A 81 26.13 -44.95 3.96
N LEU A 82 25.65 -45.01 2.72
CA LEU A 82 25.24 -46.26 2.07
C LEU A 82 26.40 -47.01 1.41
N GLU A 83 27.62 -46.47 1.45
CA GLU A 83 28.80 -47.02 0.79
C GLU A 83 28.49 -47.48 -0.65
N CYS A 84 27.93 -46.57 -1.44
CA CYS A 84 27.60 -46.80 -2.85
C CYS A 84 28.53 -46.01 -3.79
N ASP A 85 28.56 -46.45 -5.04
CA ASP A 85 29.51 -45.93 -6.03
C ASP A 85 29.11 -44.56 -6.56
N ARG A 86 27.81 -44.35 -6.79
CA ARG A 86 27.23 -43.09 -7.27
C ARG A 86 25.85 -42.85 -6.65
N VAL A 87 25.61 -41.62 -6.23
CA VAL A 87 24.29 -41.09 -5.87
C VAL A 87 24.08 -39.81 -6.64
N LEU A 88 22.88 -39.62 -7.19
CA LEU A 88 22.54 -38.42 -7.93
C LEU A 88 21.10 -37.99 -7.69
N VAL A 89 20.85 -36.70 -7.88
CA VAL A 89 19.50 -36.13 -8.01
C VAL A 89 19.34 -35.71 -9.45
N TYR A 90 18.30 -36.23 -10.09
CA TYR A 90 17.93 -35.98 -11.47
C TYR A 90 16.63 -35.19 -11.50
N GLN A 91 16.58 -34.09 -12.25
CA GLN A 91 15.42 -33.23 -12.39
C GLN A 91 14.80 -33.42 -13.77
N PHE A 92 13.50 -33.64 -13.86
CA PHE A 92 12.80 -33.69 -15.13
C PHE A 92 12.68 -32.29 -15.75
N ASN A 93 13.05 -32.17 -17.03
CA ASN A 93 12.81 -30.96 -17.83
C ASN A 93 11.67 -31.16 -18.83
N SER A 94 11.43 -32.42 -19.23
CA SER A 94 10.28 -32.89 -20.00
C SER A 94 9.81 -34.23 -19.43
N SER A 95 8.72 -34.81 -19.96
CA SER A 95 8.24 -36.12 -19.54
C SER A 95 9.27 -37.23 -19.73
N GLU A 96 10.11 -37.16 -20.76
CA GLU A 96 11.04 -38.24 -21.14
C GLU A 96 12.51 -37.95 -20.81
N SER A 97 12.84 -36.71 -20.43
CA SER A 97 14.23 -36.29 -20.27
C SER A 97 14.40 -35.23 -19.19
N GLY A 98 15.64 -35.10 -18.73
CA GLY A 98 15.97 -34.28 -17.57
C GLY A 98 17.47 -34.10 -17.42
N VAL A 99 17.86 -33.41 -16.35
CA VAL A 99 19.25 -33.04 -16.07
C VAL A 99 19.64 -33.54 -14.69
N VAL A 100 20.87 -34.05 -14.56
CA VAL A 100 21.43 -34.38 -13.25
C VAL A 100 21.87 -33.09 -12.54
N VAL A 101 21.12 -32.67 -11.53
CA VAL A 101 21.36 -31.42 -10.77
C VAL A 101 22.43 -31.57 -9.68
N ALA A 102 22.55 -32.77 -9.12
CA ALA A 102 23.58 -33.09 -8.12
C ALA A 102 24.08 -34.52 -8.30
N GLU A 103 25.37 -34.73 -8.06
CA GLU A 103 26.02 -36.05 -8.13
C GLU A 103 27.12 -36.14 -7.06
N SER A 104 27.18 -37.28 -6.37
CA SER A 104 28.35 -37.70 -5.59
C SER A 104 28.77 -39.08 -6.09
N ARG A 105 30.04 -39.26 -6.43
CA ARG A 105 30.56 -40.49 -7.01
C ARG A 105 31.99 -40.79 -6.57
N ILE A 106 32.39 -42.04 -6.71
CA ILE A 106 33.82 -42.41 -6.71
C ILE A 106 34.48 -41.87 -7.99
N SER A 107 35.70 -41.36 -7.87
CA SER A 107 36.42 -40.63 -8.93
C SER A 107 36.66 -41.45 -10.20
N SER A 108 36.69 -42.78 -10.11
CA SER A 108 36.94 -43.72 -11.20
C SER A 108 35.78 -43.92 -12.19
N TRP A 109 34.58 -43.44 -11.89
CA TRP A 109 33.38 -43.62 -12.75
C TRP A 109 33.05 -42.39 -13.60
N THR A 110 32.37 -42.58 -14.74
CA THR A 110 31.99 -41.48 -15.65
C THR A 110 31.06 -40.48 -14.93
N PRO A 111 31.34 -39.16 -14.91
CA PRO A 111 30.45 -38.17 -14.31
C PRO A 111 29.16 -38.01 -15.13
N ALA A 112 28.04 -37.82 -14.43
CA ALA A 112 26.74 -37.54 -15.04
C ALA A 112 26.19 -36.14 -14.70
N LYS A 113 26.81 -35.40 -13.76
CA LYS A 113 26.36 -34.07 -13.35
C LYS A 113 26.26 -33.09 -14.54
N ASN A 114 25.15 -32.35 -14.60
CA ASN A 114 24.78 -31.40 -15.66
C ASN A 114 24.56 -32.02 -17.05
N GLU A 115 24.61 -33.34 -17.20
CA GLU A 115 24.25 -33.99 -18.45
C GLU A 115 22.73 -34.11 -18.60
N LYS A 116 22.24 -33.96 -19.84
CA LYS A 116 20.86 -34.27 -20.20
C LYS A 116 20.75 -35.76 -20.48
N LEU A 117 19.96 -36.46 -19.68
CA LEU A 117 19.76 -37.91 -19.81
C LEU A 117 18.28 -38.21 -20.09
N PRO A 118 17.98 -39.24 -20.89
CA PRO A 118 16.62 -39.76 -21.01
C PRO A 118 16.25 -40.55 -19.75
N ALA A 119 14.99 -40.49 -19.34
CA ALA A 119 14.49 -41.13 -18.12
C ALA A 119 14.73 -42.65 -18.10
N ILE A 120 14.71 -43.29 -19.28
CA ILE A 120 14.87 -44.73 -19.47
C ILE A 120 16.17 -45.29 -18.83
N VAL A 121 17.24 -44.47 -18.69
CA VAL A 121 18.47 -44.91 -18.00
C VAL A 121 18.23 -45.26 -16.52
N PHE A 122 17.15 -44.76 -15.94
CA PHE A 122 16.75 -44.94 -14.55
C PHE A 122 15.61 -45.94 -14.36
N GLY A 123 15.09 -46.55 -15.44
CA GLY A 123 14.16 -47.68 -15.40
C GLY A 123 12.95 -47.58 -16.32
N LEU A 124 12.31 -46.41 -16.38
CA LEU A 124 11.02 -46.17 -17.05
C LEU A 124 11.16 -45.04 -18.07
N GLU A 125 10.29 -45.02 -19.09
CA GLU A 125 10.42 -44.09 -20.22
C GLU A 125 9.94 -42.68 -19.90
N THR A 126 8.88 -42.55 -19.10
CA THR A 126 8.29 -41.25 -18.76
C THR A 126 8.24 -40.96 -17.27
N SER A 127 8.24 -39.66 -16.93
CA SER A 127 8.20 -39.17 -15.56
C SER A 127 6.97 -39.65 -14.80
N TYR A 128 5.83 -39.85 -15.46
CA TYR A 128 4.57 -40.21 -14.82
C TYR A 128 4.51 -41.67 -14.38
N GLU A 129 5.39 -42.53 -14.89
CA GLU A 129 5.45 -43.95 -14.54
C GLU A 129 6.16 -44.19 -13.20
N TYR A 130 6.96 -43.22 -12.73
CA TYR A 130 7.71 -43.29 -11.47
C TYR A 130 6.83 -43.02 -10.24
N LEU A 131 5.78 -43.83 -10.03
CA LEU A 131 4.93 -43.77 -8.84
C LEU A 131 5.54 -44.51 -7.64
N GLU A 132 6.38 -45.51 -7.91
CA GLU A 132 7.02 -46.37 -6.91
C GLU A 132 8.54 -46.46 -7.13
N PRO A 133 9.33 -46.87 -6.11
CA PRO A 133 10.77 -47.11 -6.27
C PRO A 133 11.04 -48.10 -7.40
N THR A 134 11.87 -47.70 -8.35
CA THR A 134 12.23 -48.52 -9.52
C THR A 134 13.63 -49.07 -9.35
N ILE A 135 13.80 -50.38 -9.59
CA ILE A 135 15.09 -51.07 -9.52
C ILE A 135 15.45 -51.56 -10.93
N ILE A 136 16.73 -51.44 -11.30
CA ILE A 136 17.31 -52.06 -12.50
C ILE A 136 18.48 -52.94 -12.07
N GLN A 137 18.57 -54.17 -12.60
CA GLN A 137 19.74 -55.05 -12.46
C GLN A 137 20.16 -55.68 -13.79
N THR A 138 21.42 -55.49 -14.20
CA THR A 138 21.90 -55.87 -15.55
C THR A 138 21.98 -57.36 -15.83
N SER A 139 21.89 -58.25 -14.83
CA SER A 139 22.07 -59.70 -15.01
C SER A 139 20.78 -60.52 -15.08
N HIS A 140 19.60 -59.94 -14.78
CA HIS A 140 18.37 -60.72 -14.56
C HIS A 140 17.07 -60.17 -15.16
N GLU A 141 17.06 -58.99 -15.81
CA GLU A 141 15.83 -58.41 -16.34
C GLU A 141 15.58 -58.73 -17.82
N SER A 142 14.59 -59.57 -18.09
CA SER A 142 13.93 -59.67 -19.39
C SER A 142 13.08 -58.42 -19.62
N GLY A 143 13.66 -57.38 -20.22
CA GLY A 143 12.97 -56.11 -20.51
C GLY A 143 13.87 -54.92 -20.88
N ILE A 144 15.18 -55.00 -20.67
CA ILE A 144 16.11 -53.89 -20.99
C ILE A 144 16.25 -53.73 -22.51
N THR A 145 15.98 -52.53 -23.02
CA THR A 145 16.12 -52.23 -24.46
C THR A 145 17.59 -52.10 -24.86
N PRO A 146 17.97 -52.35 -26.14
CA PRO A 146 19.35 -52.15 -26.60
C PRO A 146 19.89 -50.74 -26.35
N TYR A 147 19.02 -49.73 -26.47
CA TYR A 147 19.36 -48.33 -26.19
C TYR A 147 19.62 -48.09 -24.70
N GLN A 148 18.78 -48.65 -23.82
CA GLN A 148 18.97 -48.59 -22.38
C GLN A 148 20.27 -49.31 -21.96
N SER A 149 20.58 -50.46 -22.55
CA SER A 149 21.84 -51.18 -22.30
C SER A 149 23.07 -50.34 -22.64
N GLN A 150 23.06 -49.62 -23.78
CA GLN A 150 24.16 -48.71 -24.15
C GLN A 150 24.36 -47.59 -23.13
N LEU A 151 23.26 -47.04 -22.59
CA LEU A 151 23.33 -46.01 -21.56
C LEU A 151 23.86 -46.56 -20.24
N LEU A 152 23.39 -47.73 -19.80
CA LEU A 152 23.89 -48.39 -18.59
C LEU A 152 25.40 -48.70 -18.71
N ASP A 153 25.85 -49.19 -19.87
CA ASP A 153 27.27 -49.45 -20.13
C ASP A 153 28.11 -48.16 -20.18
N LYS A 154 27.57 -47.09 -20.80
CA LYS A 154 28.23 -45.76 -20.87
C LYS A 154 28.54 -45.20 -19.47
N TYR A 155 27.66 -45.42 -18.49
CA TYR A 155 27.86 -44.94 -17.12
C TYR A 155 28.31 -46.04 -16.14
N GLN A 156 28.64 -47.23 -16.68
CA GLN A 156 29.11 -48.42 -15.96
C GLN A 156 28.15 -48.90 -14.85
N ILE A 157 26.84 -48.76 -15.06
CA ILE A 157 25.82 -49.10 -14.07
C ILE A 157 25.55 -50.60 -14.10
N LYS A 158 25.66 -51.28 -12.94
CA LYS A 158 25.31 -52.71 -12.77
C LYS A 158 23.98 -52.90 -12.05
N SER A 159 23.68 -52.01 -11.10
CA SER A 159 22.36 -51.92 -10.50
C SER A 159 22.00 -50.48 -10.13
N SER A 160 20.75 -50.10 -10.35
CA SER A 160 20.23 -48.76 -10.04
C SER A 160 18.97 -48.89 -9.18
N LEU A 161 18.81 -47.98 -8.22
CA LEU A 161 17.58 -47.77 -7.46
C LEU A 161 17.18 -46.30 -7.60
N SER A 162 15.98 -46.07 -8.12
CA SER A 162 15.46 -44.75 -8.47
C SER A 162 14.20 -44.48 -7.66
N ILE A 163 14.18 -43.43 -6.85
CA ILE A 163 13.04 -43.03 -6.01
C ILE A 163 12.51 -41.68 -6.47
N PRO A 164 11.18 -41.51 -6.69
CA PRO A 164 10.61 -40.24 -7.10
C PRO A 164 10.69 -39.18 -6.00
N ILE A 165 11.05 -37.96 -6.40
CA ILE A 165 10.93 -36.75 -5.60
C ILE A 165 9.72 -35.99 -6.11
N PHE A 166 8.71 -35.85 -5.25
CA PHE A 166 7.51 -35.08 -5.57
C PHE A 166 7.73 -33.60 -5.29
N CYS A 167 7.00 -32.72 -5.99
CA CYS A 167 6.82 -31.32 -5.67
C CYS A 167 5.41 -30.90 -6.16
N GLN A 168 4.55 -30.36 -5.30
CA GLN A 168 3.16 -30.00 -5.61
C GLN A 168 2.37 -31.10 -6.34
N ASP A 169 2.42 -32.34 -5.81
CA ASP A 169 1.78 -33.53 -6.39
C ASP A 169 2.23 -33.92 -7.81
N LYS A 170 3.33 -33.34 -8.31
CA LYS A 170 4.00 -33.73 -9.56
C LYS A 170 5.37 -34.33 -9.27
N ILE A 171 5.82 -35.24 -10.12
CA ILE A 171 7.17 -35.81 -10.04
C ILE A 171 8.15 -34.75 -10.55
N TRP A 172 8.89 -34.15 -9.63
CA TRP A 172 9.88 -33.13 -9.92
C TRP A 172 11.18 -33.75 -10.45
N GLY A 173 11.53 -34.93 -9.92
CA GLY A 173 12.80 -35.58 -10.21
C GLY A 173 12.92 -36.95 -9.59
N LEU A 174 14.12 -37.52 -9.66
CA LEU A 174 14.49 -38.81 -9.10
C LEU A 174 15.70 -38.65 -8.17
N LEU A 175 15.64 -39.30 -7.02
CA LEU A 175 16.81 -39.59 -6.19
C LEU A 175 17.31 -40.99 -6.59
N VAL A 176 18.52 -41.06 -7.14
CA VAL A 176 19.03 -42.30 -7.75
C VAL A 176 20.31 -42.73 -7.05
N VAL A 177 20.37 -44.01 -6.68
CA VAL A 177 21.56 -44.67 -6.12
C VAL A 177 21.99 -45.79 -7.05
N GLN A 178 23.28 -45.84 -7.38
CA GLN A 178 23.83 -46.79 -8.34
C GLN A 178 25.04 -47.55 -7.76
N SER A 179 25.12 -48.82 -8.14
CA SER A 179 26.29 -49.69 -7.96
C SER A 179 26.89 -49.99 -9.33
N CYS A 180 28.20 -49.77 -9.44
CA CYS A 180 28.97 -49.89 -10.68
C CYS A 180 29.99 -51.03 -10.62
N VAL A 181 30.45 -51.42 -9.41
CA VAL A 181 31.40 -52.52 -9.22
C VAL A 181 30.72 -53.89 -9.34
N GLU A 182 29.68 -54.12 -8.54
CA GLU A 182 28.95 -55.39 -8.46
C GLU A 182 27.44 -55.16 -8.44
N ILE A 183 26.67 -56.20 -8.77
CA ILE A 183 25.20 -56.19 -8.72
C ILE A 183 24.78 -56.14 -7.24
N ARG A 184 24.15 -55.05 -6.82
CA ARG A 184 23.71 -54.86 -5.43
C ARG A 184 22.26 -55.31 -5.26
N GLN A 185 22.01 -56.14 -4.26
CA GLN A 185 20.67 -56.46 -3.77
C GLN A 185 20.25 -55.41 -2.75
N TRP A 186 19.32 -54.54 -3.13
CA TRP A 186 18.83 -53.44 -2.29
C TRP A 186 18.01 -53.97 -1.12
N GLN A 187 18.40 -53.61 0.10
CA GLN A 187 17.70 -54.02 1.32
C GLN A 187 16.49 -53.09 1.58
N GLU A 188 15.44 -53.59 2.22
CA GLU A 188 14.23 -52.78 2.53
C GLU A 188 14.57 -51.49 3.30
N PHE A 189 15.52 -51.54 4.24
CA PHE A 189 15.90 -50.35 5.00
C PHE A 189 16.53 -49.26 4.13
N GLU A 190 17.21 -49.62 3.02
CA GLU A 190 17.83 -48.67 2.09
C GLU A 190 16.77 -47.97 1.25
N ILE A 191 15.77 -48.72 0.76
CA ILE A 191 14.62 -48.18 0.03
C ILE A 191 13.84 -47.22 0.93
N ASN A 192 13.59 -47.62 2.18
CA ASN A 192 12.91 -46.79 3.17
C ASN A 192 13.69 -45.51 3.51
N LEU A 193 15.01 -45.61 3.71
CA LEU A 193 15.88 -44.45 3.97
C LEU A 193 15.82 -43.45 2.80
N LEU A 194 15.97 -43.94 1.56
CA LEU A 194 15.94 -43.10 0.37
C LEU A 194 14.57 -42.45 0.18
N SER A 195 13.48 -43.16 0.48
CA SER A 195 12.12 -42.62 0.42
C SER A 195 11.89 -41.51 1.45
N GLN A 196 12.46 -41.65 2.66
CA GLN A 196 12.45 -40.61 3.68
C GLN A 196 13.27 -39.38 3.25
N ILE A 197 14.45 -39.58 2.66
CA ILE A 197 15.28 -38.48 2.15
C ILE A 197 14.62 -37.77 0.96
N ALA A 198 14.00 -38.51 0.04
CA ALA A 198 13.22 -37.93 -1.06
C ALA A 198 12.06 -37.06 -0.55
N SER A 199 11.38 -37.50 0.51
CA SER A 199 10.32 -36.73 1.17
C SER A 199 10.87 -35.48 1.87
N GLU A 200 12.02 -35.57 2.55
CA GLU A 200 12.67 -34.40 3.14
C GLU A 200 13.15 -33.41 2.06
N LEU A 201 13.71 -33.89 0.94
CA LEU A 201 14.08 -33.05 -0.20
C LEU A 201 12.86 -32.29 -0.75
N ASN A 202 11.72 -32.96 -0.92
CA ASN A 202 10.46 -32.32 -1.33
C ASN A 202 10.06 -31.17 -0.39
N TYR A 203 10.07 -31.42 0.93
CA TYR A 203 9.75 -30.40 1.93
C TYR A 203 10.68 -29.18 1.84
N ARG A 204 12.00 -29.43 1.69
CA ARG A 204 13.00 -28.36 1.59
C ARG A 204 12.87 -27.57 0.29
N PHE A 205 12.58 -28.23 -0.84
CA PHE A 205 12.34 -27.56 -2.12
C PHE A 205 11.15 -26.61 -2.06
N HIS A 206 10.02 -27.04 -1.49
CA HIS A 206 8.87 -26.16 -1.28
C HIS A 206 9.22 -24.95 -0.42
N THR A 207 9.96 -25.17 0.67
CA THR A 207 10.37 -24.09 1.58
C THR A 207 11.21 -23.04 0.85
N PHE A 208 12.14 -23.46 -0.01
CA PHE A 208 12.99 -22.54 -0.78
C PHE A 208 12.22 -21.78 -1.87
N GLU A 209 11.34 -22.44 -2.62
CA GLU A 209 10.48 -21.79 -3.62
C GLU A 209 9.54 -20.76 -2.97
N PHE A 210 8.96 -21.11 -1.81
CA PHE A 210 8.11 -20.17 -1.06
C PHE A 210 8.90 -18.96 -0.54
N LYS A 211 10.12 -19.17 -0.01
CA LYS A 211 10.98 -18.07 0.45
C LYS A 211 11.38 -17.14 -0.70
N LYS A 212 11.66 -17.69 -1.88
CA LYS A 212 11.96 -16.93 -3.10
C LYS A 212 10.77 -16.11 -3.56
N TYR A 213 9.57 -16.69 -3.57
CA TYR A 213 8.32 -15.99 -3.86
C TYR A 213 8.08 -14.81 -2.89
N LEU A 214 8.23 -15.06 -1.58
CA LEU A 214 8.05 -14.02 -0.56
C LEU A 214 9.08 -12.88 -0.71
N GLN A 215 10.33 -13.20 -1.03
CA GLN A 215 11.37 -12.20 -1.29
C GLN A 215 11.07 -11.36 -2.54
N GLN A 216 10.57 -11.98 -3.61
CA GLN A 216 10.16 -11.25 -4.83
C GLN A 216 9.04 -10.26 -4.51
N HIS A 217 7.99 -10.69 -3.81
CA HIS A 217 6.91 -9.79 -3.42
C HIS A 217 7.34 -8.68 -2.47
N LEU A 218 8.22 -8.98 -1.50
CA LEU A 218 8.76 -7.95 -0.61
C LEU A 218 9.61 -6.92 -1.37
N GLN A 219 10.38 -7.37 -2.37
CA GLN A 219 11.20 -6.49 -3.19
C GLN A 219 10.35 -5.61 -4.12
N GLU A 220 9.28 -6.17 -4.66
CA GLU A 220 8.28 -5.44 -5.45
C GLU A 220 7.63 -4.33 -4.60
N GLN A 221 7.13 -4.66 -3.41
CA GLN A 221 6.58 -3.69 -2.46
C GLN A 221 7.58 -2.59 -2.06
N LYS A 222 8.86 -2.94 -1.83
CA LYS A 222 9.92 -1.94 -1.57
C LYS A 222 10.15 -1.01 -2.75
N THR A 223 10.05 -1.51 -3.97
CA THR A 223 10.20 -0.68 -5.18
C THR A 223 9.05 0.31 -5.29
N ILE A 224 7.82 -0.14 -5.03
CA ILE A 224 6.62 0.69 -5.01
C ILE A 224 6.74 1.79 -3.93
N ALA A 225 7.13 1.42 -2.71
CA ALA A 225 7.30 2.37 -1.61
C ALA A 225 8.36 3.46 -1.93
N LYS A 226 9.46 3.09 -2.58
CA LYS A 226 10.49 4.07 -3.03
C LYS A 226 9.95 5.04 -4.07
N VAL A 227 9.13 4.58 -5.00
CA VAL A 227 8.48 5.45 -6.00
C VAL A 227 7.52 6.42 -5.32
N ILE A 228 6.71 5.93 -4.37
CA ILE A 228 5.80 6.77 -3.59
C ILE A 228 6.57 7.84 -2.80
N ASP A 229 7.67 7.46 -2.13
CA ASP A 229 8.51 8.38 -1.37
C ASP A 229 9.13 9.48 -2.25
N LYS A 230 9.60 9.13 -3.46
CA LYS A 230 10.05 10.13 -4.44
C LYS A 230 8.95 11.11 -4.83
N ILE A 231 7.72 10.64 -5.00
CA ILE A 231 6.58 11.49 -5.38
C ILE A 231 6.21 12.43 -4.21
N GLN A 232 6.23 11.95 -2.97
CA GLN A 232 5.86 12.74 -1.78
C GLN A 232 6.90 13.79 -1.38
N ASN A 233 8.18 13.60 -1.73
CA ASN A 233 9.26 14.52 -1.35
C ASN A 233 9.44 15.72 -2.29
N VAL A 234 8.60 15.86 -3.33
CA VAL A 234 8.64 16.98 -4.27
C VAL A 234 7.64 18.06 -3.83
N SER A 235 8.11 19.29 -3.65
CA SER A 235 7.27 20.43 -3.22
C SER A 235 6.66 21.23 -4.38
N ASP A 236 7.21 21.12 -5.59
CA ASP A 236 6.70 21.82 -6.77
C ASP A 236 5.63 21.00 -7.51
N LEU A 237 4.47 21.62 -7.76
CA LEU A 237 3.33 20.98 -8.39
C LEU A 237 3.65 20.37 -9.76
N ASN A 238 4.39 21.07 -10.61
CA ASN A 238 4.72 20.58 -11.96
C ASN A 238 5.71 19.42 -11.90
N GLN A 239 6.69 19.49 -10.99
CA GLN A 239 7.63 18.39 -10.78
C GLN A 239 6.98 17.13 -10.22
N ILE A 240 5.94 17.24 -9.39
CA ILE A 240 5.18 16.07 -8.90
C ILE A 240 4.64 15.28 -10.10
N PHE A 241 3.95 15.93 -11.04
CA PHE A 241 3.35 15.25 -12.19
C PHE A 241 4.39 14.68 -13.16
N GLN A 242 5.48 15.39 -13.42
CA GLN A 242 6.58 14.88 -14.25
C GLN A 242 7.26 13.66 -13.62
N THR A 243 7.47 13.70 -12.30
CA THR A 243 8.06 12.58 -11.56
C THR A 243 7.13 11.39 -11.56
N THR A 244 5.84 11.59 -11.25
CA THR A 244 4.82 10.53 -11.27
C THR A 244 4.76 9.84 -12.63
N THR A 245 4.60 10.61 -13.72
CA THR A 245 4.49 10.02 -15.08
C THR A 245 5.75 9.23 -15.46
N LYS A 246 6.94 9.74 -15.11
CA LYS A 246 8.21 9.06 -15.39
C LYS A 246 8.38 7.76 -14.60
N GLU A 247 8.15 7.79 -13.29
CA GLU A 247 8.34 6.62 -12.43
C GLU A 247 7.30 5.53 -12.72
N VAL A 248 6.03 5.92 -12.97
CA VAL A 248 4.98 4.97 -13.37
C VAL A 248 5.32 4.30 -14.70
N ARG A 249 5.80 5.05 -15.70
CA ARG A 249 6.16 4.47 -17.00
C ARG A 249 7.26 3.42 -16.86
N GLN A 250 8.27 3.70 -16.03
CA GLN A 250 9.37 2.78 -15.76
C GLN A 250 8.93 1.55 -14.96
N LEU A 251 8.01 1.73 -14.01
CA LEU A 251 7.55 0.66 -13.13
C LEU A 251 6.60 -0.32 -13.86
N ILE A 252 5.65 0.21 -14.63
CA ILE A 252 4.68 -0.58 -15.41
C ILE A 252 5.27 -1.05 -16.76
N GLN A 253 6.40 -0.48 -17.18
CA GLN A 253 7.03 -0.77 -18.47
C GLN A 253 6.03 -0.60 -19.64
N CYS A 254 5.34 0.54 -19.66
CA CYS A 254 4.42 0.91 -20.73
C CYS A 254 5.05 1.99 -21.62
N ASP A 255 4.43 2.25 -22.76
CA ASP A 255 4.99 3.18 -23.76
C ASP A 255 4.78 4.64 -23.37
N ARG A 256 3.65 4.96 -22.72
CA ARG A 256 3.32 6.33 -22.30
C ARG A 256 2.58 6.34 -20.97
N VAL A 257 2.83 7.35 -20.15
CA VAL A 257 1.98 7.71 -18.99
C VAL A 257 1.68 9.20 -19.05
N SER A 258 0.43 9.58 -18.82
CA SER A 258 0.00 10.98 -18.80
C SER A 258 -0.84 11.32 -17.58
N VAL A 259 -0.78 12.57 -17.15
CA VAL A 259 -1.71 13.16 -16.18
C VAL A 259 -2.61 14.17 -16.91
N TYR A 260 -3.92 13.97 -16.81
CA TYR A 260 -4.94 14.87 -17.35
C TYR A 260 -5.65 15.60 -16.20
N ARG A 261 -5.81 16.92 -16.27
CA ARG A 261 -6.51 17.73 -15.26
C ARG A 261 -7.84 18.21 -15.81
N PHE A 262 -8.88 18.11 -14.98
CA PHE A 262 -10.17 18.73 -15.27
C PHE A 262 -10.17 20.23 -14.91
N HIS A 263 -10.68 21.05 -15.82
CA HIS A 263 -11.06 22.43 -15.59
C HIS A 263 -12.42 22.51 -14.88
N PRO A 264 -12.80 23.68 -14.32
CA PRO A 264 -14.09 23.85 -13.63
C PRO A 264 -15.33 23.57 -14.50
N ASP A 265 -15.21 23.72 -15.82
CA ASP A 265 -16.25 23.42 -16.80
C ASP A 265 -16.22 21.97 -17.29
N TRP A 266 -15.42 21.10 -16.65
CA TRP A 266 -15.17 19.71 -16.99
C TRP A 266 -14.49 19.46 -18.34
N SER A 267 -14.05 20.51 -19.04
CA SER A 267 -13.00 20.35 -20.05
C SER A 267 -11.68 19.97 -19.36
N GLY A 268 -10.62 19.67 -20.10
CA GLY A 268 -9.36 19.37 -19.45
C GLY A 268 -8.17 19.37 -20.38
N GLU A 269 -7.00 19.28 -19.74
CA GLU A 269 -5.71 19.38 -20.40
C GLU A 269 -4.72 18.34 -19.85
N TYR A 270 -3.80 17.91 -20.71
CA TYR A 270 -2.67 17.10 -20.28
C TYR A 270 -1.59 17.99 -19.66
N LEU A 271 -1.31 17.78 -18.36
CA LEU A 271 -0.33 18.56 -17.61
C LEU A 271 1.08 17.99 -17.67
N ALA A 272 1.19 16.66 -17.71
CA ALA A 272 2.46 15.98 -17.75
C ALA A 272 2.35 14.68 -18.54
N GLU A 273 3.47 14.31 -19.17
CA GLU A 273 3.62 13.09 -19.94
C GLU A 273 5.04 12.54 -19.76
N SER A 274 5.13 11.22 -19.67
CA SER A 274 6.35 10.48 -19.96
C SER A 274 6.05 9.53 -21.10
N VAL A 275 6.84 9.56 -22.16
CA VAL A 275 6.61 8.75 -23.36
C VAL A 275 7.92 8.16 -23.87
N ALA A 276 7.86 6.95 -24.43
CA ALA A 276 8.97 6.30 -25.09
C ALA A 276 9.34 7.01 -26.40
N PRO A 277 10.61 6.94 -26.84
CA PRO A 277 11.02 7.55 -28.12
C PRO A 277 10.21 6.99 -29.30
N GLY A 278 9.82 7.86 -30.24
CA GLY A 278 9.16 7.47 -31.49
C GLY A 278 7.65 7.65 -31.52
N TRP A 279 7.03 8.07 -30.42
CA TRP A 279 5.59 8.37 -30.36
C TRP A 279 5.32 9.88 -30.37
N VAL A 280 4.13 10.27 -30.82
CA VAL A 280 3.67 11.66 -30.72
C VAL A 280 3.61 12.11 -29.26
N HIS A 281 3.95 13.37 -29.00
CA HIS A 281 3.84 13.95 -27.67
C HIS A 281 2.45 14.57 -27.46
N LEU A 282 1.92 14.45 -26.25
CA LEU A 282 0.65 15.06 -25.82
C LEU A 282 0.87 16.39 -25.07
N VAL A 283 2.09 16.61 -24.54
CA VAL A 283 2.45 17.83 -23.79
C VAL A 283 3.66 18.52 -24.46
N GLY A 284 3.54 19.81 -24.79
CA GLY A 284 4.62 20.61 -25.39
C GLY A 284 4.18 22.02 -25.79
N ALA A 285 5.13 22.94 -25.99
CA ALA A 285 4.87 24.36 -26.27
C ALA A 285 4.10 24.60 -27.59
N ASP A 286 4.24 23.70 -28.56
CA ASP A 286 3.59 23.76 -29.88
C ASP A 286 2.48 22.70 -30.06
N ILE A 287 2.04 22.06 -28.97
CA ILE A 287 1.10 20.93 -28.98
C ILE A 287 -0.23 21.37 -28.37
N ARG A 288 -1.35 21.00 -29.01
CA ARG A 288 -2.69 21.21 -28.43
C ARG A 288 -2.85 20.29 -27.22
N THR A 289 -2.66 20.85 -26.02
CA THR A 289 -2.74 20.14 -24.73
C THR A 289 -4.18 20.01 -24.21
N VAL A 290 -5.09 20.87 -24.68
CA VAL A 290 -6.51 20.89 -24.30
C VAL A 290 -7.32 20.03 -25.26
N TRP A 291 -7.98 19.01 -24.71
CA TRP A 291 -8.86 18.10 -25.44
C TRP A 291 -10.24 18.09 -24.78
N GLU A 292 -11.23 18.53 -25.54
CA GLU A 292 -12.63 18.53 -25.13
C GLU A 292 -13.22 17.14 -25.40
N ASP A 293 -13.26 16.31 -24.36
CA ASP A 293 -14.07 15.09 -24.38
C ASP A 293 -15.50 15.47 -23.95
N SER A 294 -16.39 15.63 -24.93
CA SER A 294 -17.78 16.03 -24.71
C SER A 294 -18.51 15.07 -23.75
N HIS A 295 -18.14 13.78 -23.75
CA HIS A 295 -18.75 12.80 -22.86
C HIS A 295 -18.30 13.00 -21.41
N LEU A 296 -17.00 13.22 -21.15
CA LEU A 296 -16.52 13.53 -19.80
C LEU A 296 -17.06 14.88 -19.29
N GLN A 297 -17.29 15.83 -20.19
CA GLN A 297 -17.85 17.13 -19.86
C GLN A 297 -19.34 17.06 -19.49
N GLU A 298 -20.15 16.38 -20.31
CA GLU A 298 -21.58 16.17 -20.06
C GLU A 298 -21.85 15.32 -18.80
N THR A 299 -21.00 14.32 -18.55
CA THR A 299 -21.16 13.39 -17.42
C THR A 299 -20.41 13.82 -16.17
N GLN A 300 -19.77 14.99 -16.16
CA GLN A 300 -19.01 15.53 -15.02
C GLN A 300 -17.97 14.53 -14.49
N GLY A 301 -17.14 14.00 -15.39
CA GLY A 301 -16.14 12.97 -15.11
C GLY A 301 -16.68 11.53 -15.15
N GLY A 302 -17.99 11.35 -15.37
CA GLY A 302 -18.63 10.06 -15.63
C GLY A 302 -18.31 9.01 -14.57
N ARG A 303 -17.85 7.84 -15.01
CA ARG A 303 -17.49 6.74 -14.10
C ARG A 303 -16.31 7.04 -13.18
N TYR A 304 -15.39 7.91 -13.59
CA TYR A 304 -14.21 8.24 -12.79
C TYR A 304 -14.59 9.02 -11.53
N ALA A 305 -15.71 9.76 -11.55
CA ALA A 305 -16.24 10.43 -10.37
C ALA A 305 -16.68 9.45 -9.27
N GLN A 306 -16.98 8.19 -9.64
CA GLN A 306 -17.33 7.11 -8.71
C GLN A 306 -16.10 6.31 -8.24
N GLY A 307 -14.89 6.69 -8.68
CA GLY A 307 -13.67 5.97 -8.36
C GLY A 307 -13.38 4.76 -9.25
N GLU A 308 -14.16 4.53 -10.30
CA GLU A 308 -13.94 3.43 -11.23
C GLU A 308 -12.70 3.67 -12.10
N TYR A 309 -12.00 2.59 -12.46
CA TYR A 309 -10.95 2.60 -13.47
C TYR A 309 -11.48 2.05 -14.81
N VAL A 310 -10.76 2.33 -15.88
CA VAL A 310 -10.99 1.70 -17.19
C VAL A 310 -9.70 1.04 -17.64
N ALA A 311 -9.79 -0.22 -18.04
CA ALA A 311 -8.70 -0.99 -18.62
C ALA A 311 -9.17 -1.54 -19.97
N VAL A 312 -8.49 -1.15 -21.05
CA VAL A 312 -8.82 -1.54 -22.42
C VAL A 312 -7.59 -2.20 -23.03
N ASN A 313 -7.73 -3.49 -23.35
CA ASN A 313 -6.64 -4.30 -23.88
C ASN A 313 -6.39 -4.08 -25.38
N ASP A 314 -7.42 -3.67 -26.12
CA ASP A 314 -7.35 -3.22 -27.51
C ASP A 314 -8.49 -2.23 -27.80
N ILE A 315 -8.16 -1.03 -28.27
CA ILE A 315 -9.14 0.04 -28.53
C ILE A 315 -10.15 -0.31 -29.63
N TYR A 316 -9.82 -1.23 -30.54
CA TYR A 316 -10.73 -1.67 -31.61
C TYR A 316 -11.69 -2.77 -31.17
N GLN A 317 -11.48 -3.34 -29.99
CA GLN A 317 -12.34 -4.38 -29.42
C GLN A 317 -13.16 -3.88 -28.21
N GLY A 318 -12.91 -2.64 -27.76
CA GLY A 318 -13.65 -2.02 -26.66
C GLY A 318 -14.96 -1.36 -27.11
N ASP A 319 -15.84 -1.08 -26.15
CA ASP A 319 -17.12 -0.36 -26.34
C ASP A 319 -16.90 1.17 -26.52
N HIS A 320 -15.97 1.57 -27.40
CA HIS A 320 -15.70 2.97 -27.69
C HIS A 320 -16.58 3.48 -28.83
N SER A 321 -17.00 4.74 -28.75
CA SER A 321 -17.60 5.42 -29.89
C SER A 321 -16.54 5.67 -30.97
N GLN A 322 -16.95 5.77 -32.23
CA GLN A 322 -16.03 6.02 -33.34
C GLN A 322 -15.19 7.30 -33.12
N PHE A 323 -15.81 8.35 -32.59
CA PHE A 323 -15.12 9.59 -32.22
C PHE A 323 -13.99 9.36 -31.19
N HIS A 324 -14.23 8.52 -30.18
CA HIS A 324 -13.25 8.23 -29.15
C HIS A 324 -12.11 7.35 -29.68
N ILE A 325 -12.39 6.47 -30.64
CA ILE A 325 -11.34 5.70 -31.36
C ILE A 325 -10.47 6.65 -32.18
N ASP A 326 -11.06 7.54 -32.98
CA ASP A 326 -10.32 8.50 -33.82
C ASP A 326 -9.39 9.41 -32.97
N LEU A 327 -9.82 9.72 -31.74
CA LEU A 327 -9.02 10.46 -30.75
C LEU A 327 -7.83 9.64 -30.24
N LEU A 328 -8.07 8.39 -29.81
CA LEU A 328 -7.03 7.49 -29.32
C LEU A 328 -6.02 7.12 -30.42
N GLU A 329 -6.45 7.02 -31.68
CA GLU A 329 -5.58 6.82 -32.85
C GLU A 329 -4.67 8.02 -33.11
N GLN A 330 -5.16 9.26 -32.95
CA GLN A 330 -4.32 10.46 -33.01
C GLN A 330 -3.23 10.44 -31.94
N PHE A 331 -3.53 9.86 -30.78
CA PHE A 331 -2.55 9.62 -29.72
C PHE A 331 -1.67 8.39 -29.97
N GLN A 332 -1.91 7.64 -31.05
CA GLN A 332 -1.25 6.37 -31.38
C GLN A 332 -1.40 5.30 -30.29
N VAL A 333 -2.54 5.29 -29.58
CA VAL A 333 -2.83 4.34 -28.49
C VAL A 333 -3.39 3.05 -29.08
N ARG A 334 -2.98 1.90 -28.54
CA ARG A 334 -3.55 0.58 -28.86
C ARG A 334 -4.24 -0.05 -27.66
N ALA A 335 -3.72 0.15 -26.45
CA ALA A 335 -4.31 -0.30 -25.20
C ALA A 335 -4.06 0.74 -24.11
N TYR A 336 -4.93 0.85 -23.09
CA TYR A 336 -4.71 1.82 -22.01
C TYR A 336 -5.41 1.44 -20.70
N VAL A 337 -4.89 1.97 -19.59
CA VAL A 337 -5.54 1.96 -18.28
C VAL A 337 -5.61 3.37 -17.74
N THR A 338 -6.81 3.83 -17.41
CA THR A 338 -7.08 5.13 -16.81
C THR A 338 -7.62 4.96 -15.39
N VAL A 339 -7.04 5.67 -14.44
CA VAL A 339 -7.48 5.72 -13.04
C VAL A 339 -7.71 7.17 -12.59
N PRO A 340 -8.67 7.41 -11.68
CA PRO A 340 -8.94 8.75 -11.17
C PRO A 340 -7.91 9.23 -10.14
N ILE A 341 -7.58 10.52 -10.18
CA ILE A 341 -6.83 11.25 -9.16
C ILE A 341 -7.82 12.10 -8.37
N PHE A 342 -7.91 11.84 -7.06
CA PHE A 342 -8.74 12.62 -6.15
C PHE A 342 -7.87 13.52 -5.26
N ILE A 343 -8.33 14.76 -5.08
CA ILE A 343 -7.81 15.64 -4.03
C ILE A 343 -8.90 15.80 -2.99
N SER A 344 -8.62 15.35 -1.77
CA SER A 344 -9.61 15.13 -0.71
C SER A 344 -10.74 14.19 -1.16
N GLN A 345 -11.86 14.74 -1.65
CA GLN A 345 -13.04 14.00 -2.12
C GLN A 345 -13.50 14.46 -3.51
N LYS A 346 -12.77 15.37 -4.16
CA LYS A 346 -13.12 15.90 -5.47
C LYS A 346 -12.26 15.22 -6.53
N LEU A 347 -12.90 14.73 -7.59
CA LEU A 347 -12.20 14.26 -8.79
C LEU A 347 -11.44 15.45 -9.39
N TRP A 348 -10.12 15.35 -9.42
CA TRP A 348 -9.24 16.43 -9.85
C TRP A 348 -8.68 16.17 -11.25
N GLY A 349 -8.36 14.91 -11.54
CA GLY A 349 -7.76 14.54 -12.82
C GLY A 349 -7.73 13.03 -13.02
N LEU A 350 -7.03 12.61 -14.08
CA LEU A 350 -6.87 11.22 -14.47
C LEU A 350 -5.38 10.91 -14.65
N LEU A 351 -4.96 9.75 -14.15
CA LEU A 351 -3.65 9.16 -14.44
C LEU A 351 -3.88 8.02 -15.44
N THR A 352 -3.24 8.10 -16.60
CA THR A 352 -3.42 7.09 -17.65
C THR A 352 -2.09 6.51 -18.10
N ALA A 353 -2.02 5.18 -18.17
CA ALA A 353 -0.93 4.43 -18.77
C ALA A 353 -1.38 3.86 -20.13
N TYR A 354 -0.56 3.98 -21.16
CA TYR A 354 -0.87 3.54 -22.53
C TYR A 354 0.20 2.56 -23.04
N GLN A 355 -0.27 1.58 -23.80
CA GLN A 355 0.54 0.82 -24.75
C GLN A 355 0.25 1.34 -26.15
N ASN A 356 1.29 1.79 -26.84
CA ASN A 356 1.21 2.36 -28.19
C ASN A 356 1.71 1.34 -29.23
N SER A 357 2.65 0.48 -28.84
CA SER A 357 3.31 -0.52 -29.70
C SER A 357 2.43 -1.71 -30.08
N GLY A 358 1.34 -1.98 -29.36
CA GLY A 358 0.47 -3.13 -29.61
C GLY A 358 -0.63 -3.29 -28.57
N ASN A 359 -1.39 -4.38 -28.69
CA ASN A 359 -2.35 -4.79 -27.67
C ASN A 359 -1.63 -5.23 -26.38
N ARG A 360 -2.30 -5.09 -25.24
CA ARG A 360 -1.75 -5.46 -23.93
C ARG A 360 -2.85 -5.98 -23.04
N GLU A 361 -2.65 -7.17 -22.46
CA GLU A 361 -3.51 -7.65 -21.38
C GLU A 361 -3.06 -7.04 -20.05
N TRP A 362 -3.81 -6.05 -19.57
CA TRP A 362 -3.52 -5.39 -18.30
C TRP A 362 -3.80 -6.31 -17.12
N GLN A 363 -2.77 -6.57 -16.32
CA GLN A 363 -2.88 -7.43 -15.16
C GLN A 363 -3.51 -6.68 -13.98
N GLN A 364 -4.27 -7.39 -13.13
CA GLN A 364 -4.89 -6.77 -11.95
C GLN A 364 -3.88 -6.12 -10.99
N GLY A 365 -2.65 -6.66 -10.91
CA GLY A 365 -1.56 -6.05 -10.15
C GLY A 365 -1.16 -4.67 -10.68
N GLU A 366 -1.11 -4.49 -12.00
CA GLU A 366 -0.73 -3.21 -12.64
C GLU A 366 -1.79 -2.13 -12.42
N ILE A 367 -3.06 -2.52 -12.51
CA ILE A 367 -4.20 -1.62 -12.28
C ILE A 367 -4.21 -1.16 -10.82
N SER A 368 -4.11 -2.11 -9.87
CA SER A 368 -4.09 -1.82 -8.44
C SER A 368 -2.93 -0.88 -8.07
N LEU A 369 -1.75 -1.13 -8.65
CA LEU A 369 -0.57 -0.29 -8.49
C LEU A 369 -0.82 1.14 -9.01
N LEU A 370 -1.35 1.28 -10.23
CA LEU A 370 -1.63 2.58 -10.83
C LEU A 370 -2.65 3.37 -10.00
N SER A 371 -3.71 2.72 -9.51
CA SER A 371 -4.69 3.32 -8.59
C SER A 371 -4.05 3.77 -7.27
N GLN A 372 -3.14 2.98 -6.70
CA GLN A 372 -2.43 3.35 -5.49
C GLN A 372 -1.57 4.60 -5.71
N ILE A 373 -0.84 4.67 -6.82
CA ILE A 373 0.00 5.83 -7.16
C ILE A 373 -0.85 7.08 -7.45
N ALA A 374 -2.00 6.93 -8.11
CA ALA A 374 -2.93 8.04 -8.34
C ALA A 374 -3.45 8.64 -7.03
N LYS A 375 -3.79 7.80 -6.04
CA LYS A 375 -4.18 8.26 -4.71
C LYS A 375 -3.06 9.00 -4.00
N GLN A 376 -1.83 8.48 -4.06
CA GLN A 376 -0.66 9.13 -3.46
C GLN A 376 -0.34 10.48 -4.12
N THR A 377 -0.47 10.54 -5.45
CA THR A 377 -0.29 11.77 -6.23
C THR A 377 -1.29 12.85 -5.80
N GLY A 378 -2.58 12.49 -5.64
CA GLY A 378 -3.59 13.41 -5.16
C GLY A 378 -3.31 13.98 -3.76
N MET A 379 -2.78 13.16 -2.85
CA MET A 379 -2.35 13.63 -1.52
C MET A 379 -1.15 14.58 -1.59
N ALA A 380 -0.14 14.26 -2.40
CA ALA A 380 1.03 15.11 -2.60
C ALA A 380 0.65 16.48 -3.18
N VAL A 381 -0.27 16.52 -4.15
CA VAL A 381 -0.80 17.77 -4.71
C VAL A 381 -1.52 18.59 -3.65
N SER A 382 -2.38 17.95 -2.83
CA SER A 382 -3.07 18.63 -1.73
C SER A 382 -2.11 19.29 -0.74
N GLN A 383 -1.00 18.63 -0.44
CA GLN A 383 0.03 19.14 0.47
C GLN A 383 0.78 20.33 -0.15
N ALA A 384 1.19 20.22 -1.42
CA ALA A 384 1.88 21.29 -2.13
C ALA A 384 1.02 22.57 -2.25
N GLU A 385 -0.27 22.43 -2.60
CA GLU A 385 -1.21 23.56 -2.65
C GLU A 385 -1.38 24.24 -1.29
N TYR A 386 -1.49 23.45 -0.22
CA TYR A 386 -1.61 23.98 1.14
C TYR A 386 -0.37 24.78 1.56
N ILE A 387 0.83 24.26 1.26
CA ILE A 387 2.10 24.96 1.55
C ILE A 387 2.18 26.29 0.79
N GLN A 388 1.88 26.30 -0.52
CA GLN A 388 1.89 27.53 -1.32
C GLN A 388 0.91 28.58 -0.77
N GLN A 389 -0.27 28.16 -0.29
CA GLN A 389 -1.24 29.06 0.30
C GLN A 389 -0.71 29.72 1.59
N VAL A 390 -0.07 28.93 2.46
CA VAL A 390 0.54 29.42 3.70
C VAL A 390 1.68 30.40 3.40
N GLU A 391 2.54 30.09 2.43
CA GLU A 391 3.62 30.99 2.01
C GLU A 391 3.09 32.32 1.47
N LYS A 392 2.06 32.28 0.61
CA LYS A 392 1.44 33.49 0.06
C LYS A 392 0.82 34.36 1.15
N GLN A 393 0.19 33.76 2.16
CA GLN A 393 -0.34 34.50 3.31
C GLN A 393 0.78 35.10 4.16
N SER A 394 1.84 34.34 4.43
CA SER A 394 3.02 34.81 5.15
C SER A 394 3.68 36.02 4.47
N GLN A 395 3.86 35.97 3.16
CA GLN A 395 4.40 37.09 2.37
C GLN A 395 3.51 38.34 2.44
N LYS A 396 2.18 38.18 2.37
CA LYS A 396 1.23 39.29 2.49
C LYS A 396 1.28 39.94 3.88
N LEU A 397 1.39 39.13 4.93
CA LEU A 397 1.56 39.59 6.31
C LEU A 397 2.89 40.35 6.49
N ALA A 398 3.98 39.83 5.93
CA ALA A 398 5.29 40.48 5.97
C ALA A 398 5.27 41.87 5.30
N ARG A 399 4.70 41.98 4.09
CA ARG A 399 4.54 43.26 3.38
C ARG A 399 3.70 44.26 4.18
N THR A 400 2.61 43.80 4.78
CA THR A 400 1.74 44.67 5.61
C THR A 400 2.49 45.19 6.85
N SER A 401 3.30 44.35 7.48
CA SER A 401 4.15 44.74 8.62
C SER A 401 5.21 45.77 8.21
N GLU A 402 5.82 45.61 7.04
CA GLU A 402 6.81 46.54 6.50
C GLU A 402 6.20 47.91 6.16
N HIS A 403 5.05 47.93 5.48
CA HIS A 403 4.31 49.16 5.17
C HIS A 403 3.95 49.97 6.45
N GLN A 404 3.55 49.28 7.52
CA GLN A 404 3.23 49.92 8.80
C GLN A 404 4.45 50.56 9.47
N LYS A 405 5.63 49.92 9.38
CA LYS A 405 6.89 50.49 9.90
C LYS A 405 7.28 51.76 9.13
N ASN A 406 7.21 51.71 7.81
CA ASN A 406 7.58 52.83 6.93
C ASN A 406 6.68 54.07 7.16
N LEU A 407 5.37 53.86 7.33
CA LEU A 407 4.41 54.93 7.66
C LEU A 407 4.71 55.59 9.02
N THR A 408 5.09 54.78 10.01
CA THR A 408 5.45 55.25 11.35
C THR A 408 6.72 56.12 11.30
N GLU A 409 7.71 55.71 10.50
CA GLU A 409 8.95 56.47 10.33
C GLU A 409 8.73 57.81 9.60
N LEU A 410 7.90 57.83 8.56
CA LEU A 410 7.53 59.08 7.87
C LEU A 410 6.83 60.05 8.83
N THR A 411 5.88 59.57 9.62
CA THR A 411 5.16 60.39 10.61
C THR A 411 6.13 60.98 11.64
N ARG A 412 7.12 60.20 12.09
CA ARG A 412 8.20 60.68 12.97
C ARG A 412 9.02 61.79 12.32
N LYS A 413 9.49 61.62 11.09
CA LYS A 413 10.30 62.63 10.38
C LYS A 413 9.54 63.94 10.14
N ILE A 414 8.25 63.86 9.76
CA ILE A 414 7.40 65.04 9.63
C ILE A 414 7.23 65.71 11.00
N GLY A 415 6.96 64.94 12.06
CA GLY A 415 6.89 65.42 13.45
C GLY A 415 8.16 66.11 13.97
N GLU A 416 9.34 65.58 13.64
CA GLU A 416 10.64 66.18 14.00
C GLU A 416 10.88 67.51 13.28
N THR A 417 10.45 67.63 12.03
CA THR A 417 10.53 68.89 11.28
C THR A 417 9.61 69.97 11.88
N LEU A 418 8.53 69.56 12.53
CA LEU A 418 7.54 70.44 13.17
C LEU A 418 7.96 70.97 14.55
N THR A 419 8.90 70.32 15.23
CA THR A 419 9.35 70.71 16.59
C THR A 419 10.53 71.71 16.60
N ALA A 420 11.11 72.01 15.44
CA ALA A 420 12.10 73.07 15.30
C ALA A 420 11.42 74.46 15.38
N LYS A 421 11.82 75.29 16.34
CA LYS A 421 11.20 76.60 16.65
C LYS A 421 10.89 77.45 15.40
N PHE A 422 9.61 77.80 15.26
CA PHE A 422 9.05 78.73 14.27
C PHE A 422 9.58 80.15 14.49
N SER A 423 10.40 80.65 13.57
CA SER A 423 10.92 82.03 13.68
C SER A 423 10.81 82.86 12.40
N ASP A 424 10.33 82.34 11.27
CA ASP A 424 10.22 83.12 10.02
C ASP A 424 9.33 82.46 8.94
N SER A 425 8.76 83.27 8.05
CA SER A 425 7.96 82.91 6.86
C SER A 425 8.67 81.94 5.91
N SER A 426 10.01 81.94 5.90
CA SER A 426 10.86 81.02 5.14
C SER A 426 10.77 79.55 5.60
N GLN A 427 10.25 79.27 6.80
CA GLN A 427 10.16 77.91 7.35
C GLN A 427 8.89 77.14 6.91
N PHE A 428 7.79 77.83 6.62
CA PHE A 428 6.56 77.20 6.13
C PHE A 428 6.76 76.55 4.76
N ALA A 429 7.43 77.27 3.85
CA ALA A 429 7.83 76.74 2.55
C ALA A 429 8.75 75.52 2.67
N ARG A 430 9.61 75.47 3.70
CA ARG A 430 10.51 74.35 3.96
C ARG A 430 9.75 73.10 4.40
N ILE A 431 8.74 73.22 5.26
CA ILE A 431 7.90 72.09 5.68
C ILE A 431 7.20 71.47 4.47
N LEU A 432 6.54 72.31 3.66
CA LEU A 432 5.85 71.82 2.46
C LEU A 432 6.83 71.14 1.49
N HIS A 433 8.04 71.68 1.33
CA HIS A 433 9.08 71.08 0.48
C HIS A 433 9.61 69.74 1.02
N THR A 434 9.88 69.64 2.33
CA THR A 434 10.29 68.39 2.97
C THR A 434 9.20 67.32 2.81
N THR A 435 7.93 67.69 2.99
CA THR A 435 6.81 66.75 2.85
C THR A 435 6.71 66.20 1.43
N VAL A 436 6.75 67.05 0.39
CA VAL A 436 6.68 66.55 -1.00
C VAL A 436 7.89 65.67 -1.35
N THR A 437 9.07 65.96 -0.79
CA THR A 437 10.29 65.18 -1.01
C THR A 437 10.21 63.80 -0.37
N GLU A 438 9.84 63.72 0.91
CA GLU A 438 9.73 62.44 1.62
C GLU A 438 8.59 61.58 1.08
N VAL A 439 7.46 62.18 0.70
CA VAL A 439 6.35 61.46 0.03
C VAL A 439 6.79 60.89 -1.32
N GLN A 440 7.54 61.66 -2.10
CA GLN A 440 8.07 61.19 -3.38
C GLN A 440 9.00 59.97 -3.20
N GLN A 441 9.91 60.03 -2.22
CA GLN A 441 10.86 58.95 -1.93
C GLN A 441 10.17 57.70 -1.36
N LEU A 442 9.23 57.88 -0.44
CA LEU A 442 8.53 56.79 0.24
C LEU A 442 7.65 56.00 -0.72
N LEU A 443 6.84 56.70 -1.53
CA LEU A 443 5.90 56.07 -2.47
C LEU A 443 6.55 55.77 -3.83
N GLN A 444 7.82 56.15 -4.00
CA GLN A 444 8.58 56.00 -5.25
C GLN A 444 7.78 56.50 -6.46
N VAL A 445 7.22 57.70 -6.33
CA VAL A 445 6.44 58.36 -7.39
C VAL A 445 7.32 59.35 -8.14
N ASP A 446 6.98 59.62 -9.39
CA ASP A 446 7.79 60.52 -10.24
C ASP A 446 7.71 61.98 -9.77
N ARG A 447 6.55 62.40 -9.23
CA ARG A 447 6.31 63.76 -8.78
C ARG A 447 5.31 63.81 -7.62
N THR A 448 5.58 64.67 -6.65
CA THR A 448 4.66 65.04 -5.57
C THR A 448 4.52 66.55 -5.50
N ILE A 449 3.29 67.05 -5.40
CA ILE A 449 2.98 68.48 -5.44
C ILE A 449 1.95 68.85 -4.37
N ILE A 450 2.10 70.03 -3.79
CA ILE A 450 1.08 70.71 -2.98
C ILE A 450 0.61 71.96 -3.73
N TYR A 451 -0.69 72.02 -4.02
CA TYR A 451 -1.38 73.15 -4.62
C TYR A 451 -2.23 73.87 -3.58
N ARG A 452 -2.21 75.19 -3.55
CA ARG A 452 -2.99 76.00 -2.59
C ARG A 452 -4.05 76.81 -3.32
N PHE A 453 -5.26 76.83 -2.77
CA PHE A 453 -6.33 77.71 -3.23
C PHE A 453 -6.22 79.12 -2.62
N HIS A 454 -6.43 80.12 -3.46
CA HIS A 454 -6.65 81.51 -3.11
C HIS A 454 -8.14 81.76 -2.79
N PRO A 455 -8.50 82.89 -2.16
CA PRO A 455 -9.90 83.20 -1.81
C PRO A 455 -10.85 83.32 -3.01
N ASP A 456 -10.32 83.68 -4.17
CA ASP A 456 -11.01 83.71 -5.47
C ASP A 456 -11.00 82.33 -6.17
N TRP A 457 -10.56 81.29 -5.46
CA TRP A 457 -10.44 79.88 -5.88
C TRP A 457 -9.42 79.57 -6.96
N SER A 458 -8.69 80.56 -7.43
CA SER A 458 -7.48 80.29 -8.18
C SER A 458 -6.43 79.64 -7.27
N GLY A 459 -5.27 79.27 -7.78
CA GLY A 459 -4.26 78.71 -6.91
C GLY A 459 -2.87 78.68 -7.51
N ASP A 460 -1.90 78.39 -6.64
CA ASP A 460 -0.49 78.29 -6.99
C ASP A 460 0.12 77.00 -6.43
N PHE A 461 1.16 76.51 -7.12
CA PHE A 461 1.97 75.39 -6.65
C PHE A 461 2.93 75.83 -5.53
N MET A 462 2.61 75.46 -4.30
CA MET A 462 3.37 75.86 -3.11
C MET A 462 4.65 75.07 -2.93
N ALA A 463 4.63 73.77 -3.21
CA ALA A 463 5.78 72.89 -3.12
C ALA A 463 5.69 71.76 -4.15
N GLU A 464 6.84 71.37 -4.68
CA GLU A 464 6.98 70.28 -5.63
C GLU A 464 8.28 69.53 -5.33
N SER A 465 8.22 68.20 -5.41
CA SER A 465 9.40 67.34 -5.58
C SER A 465 9.18 66.50 -6.82
N VAL A 466 10.15 66.54 -7.73
CA VAL A 466 10.03 65.94 -9.05
C VAL A 466 11.35 65.29 -9.44
N GLY A 467 11.29 64.12 -10.07
CA GLY A 467 12.49 63.44 -10.58
C GLY A 467 13.21 64.30 -11.61
N LYS A 468 14.54 64.25 -11.66
CA LYS A 468 15.37 65.08 -12.57
C LYS A 468 15.02 64.91 -14.07
N ALA A 469 14.35 63.83 -14.43
CA ALA A 469 13.93 63.51 -15.79
C ALA A 469 12.66 64.25 -16.24
N TRP A 470 11.93 64.89 -15.31
CA TRP A 470 10.61 65.49 -15.58
C TRP A 470 10.64 66.99 -15.35
N ILE A 471 9.76 67.71 -16.06
CA ILE A 471 9.76 69.18 -16.04
C ILE A 471 9.11 69.69 -14.75
N PRO A 472 9.75 70.55 -13.94
CA PRO A 472 9.11 71.15 -12.77
C PRO A 472 7.92 72.03 -13.16
N LEU A 473 6.80 71.90 -12.44
CA LEU A 473 5.59 72.72 -12.61
C LEU A 473 5.63 74.00 -11.78
N LYS A 474 6.36 74.01 -10.65
CA LYS A 474 6.49 75.17 -9.79
C LYS A 474 7.30 76.28 -10.48
N GLY A 475 6.70 77.46 -10.64
CA GLY A 475 7.34 78.64 -11.25
C GLY A 475 7.21 78.72 -12.78
N ARG A 476 6.49 77.79 -13.41
CA ARG A 476 6.21 77.81 -14.85
C ARG A 476 5.01 78.71 -15.14
N ALA A 477 5.14 79.60 -16.12
CA ALA A 477 4.02 80.37 -16.65
C ALA A 477 3.25 79.49 -17.63
N PHE A 478 2.00 79.16 -17.31
CA PHE A 478 1.08 78.48 -18.22
C PHE A 478 0.52 79.50 -19.22
N GLU A 479 0.42 79.15 -20.50
CA GLU A 479 -0.03 80.13 -21.51
C GLU A 479 -1.47 80.60 -21.25
N PRO A 480 -1.75 81.93 -21.29
CA PRO A 480 -3.05 82.51 -20.92
C PRO A 480 -4.25 82.02 -21.75
N GLY A 481 -4.01 81.35 -22.88
CA GLY A 481 -5.04 80.88 -23.81
C GLY A 481 -5.51 79.43 -23.61
N MET A 482 -4.77 78.58 -22.88
CA MET A 482 -5.12 77.16 -22.74
C MET A 482 -6.32 76.90 -21.79
N LEU A 483 -6.57 77.83 -20.87
CA LEU A 483 -7.70 77.79 -19.93
C LEU A 483 -8.80 78.82 -20.28
N GLN A 484 -8.57 79.69 -21.28
CA GLN A 484 -9.52 80.77 -21.63
C GLN A 484 -10.36 80.49 -22.87
N GLN A 485 -10.00 79.50 -23.70
CA GLN A 485 -10.79 79.15 -24.87
C GLN A 485 -10.96 77.63 -24.95
N ASN A 486 -12.10 77.15 -24.47
CA ASN A 486 -12.97 76.18 -25.15
C ASN A 486 -14.06 75.65 -24.19
N GLY A 487 -15.08 76.48 -23.95
CA GLY A 487 -16.40 76.22 -24.53
C GLY A 487 -17.18 74.97 -24.15
N ASP A 488 -16.94 74.33 -23.00
CA ASP A 488 -17.92 73.37 -22.43
C ASP A 488 -18.03 73.39 -20.90
N CYS A 489 -17.41 74.38 -20.25
CA CYS A 489 -17.62 74.70 -18.84
C CYS A 489 -17.74 76.21 -18.75
N ASP A 490 -18.96 76.77 -18.92
CA ASP A 490 -19.53 77.83 -18.06
C ASP A 490 -20.76 78.56 -18.63
N THR A 491 -21.68 78.93 -17.72
CA THR A 491 -22.71 79.97 -17.85
C THR A 491 -22.90 80.58 -16.45
N PHE A 492 -22.94 81.89 -16.15
CA PHE A 492 -23.21 83.12 -16.91
C PHE A 492 -22.76 84.37 -16.08
N GLN A 493 -22.43 85.47 -16.78
CA GLN A 493 -22.49 86.90 -16.39
C GLN A 493 -21.29 87.66 -15.77
N ASN A 494 -20.62 88.37 -16.70
CA ASN A 494 -20.41 89.83 -16.75
C ASN A 494 -19.34 90.54 -15.90
N LEU A 495 -18.41 91.11 -16.67
CA LEU A 495 -17.97 92.51 -16.70
C LEU A 495 -17.18 93.08 -15.51
N ALA A 496 -16.02 93.61 -15.89
CA ALA A 496 -15.32 94.72 -15.28
C ALA A 496 -14.52 94.42 -14.00
N SER A 497 -13.32 93.88 -14.17
CA SER A 497 -12.08 94.58 -13.75
C SER A 497 -10.84 93.70 -13.89
N LEU A 498 -9.88 94.24 -14.62
CA LEU A 498 -8.44 93.95 -14.60
C LEU A 498 -7.89 93.38 -13.29
N SER A 499 -7.19 92.25 -13.37
CA SER A 499 -5.78 92.04 -12.93
C SER A 499 -5.53 90.63 -12.39
N ASN A 500 -4.39 90.09 -12.80
CA ASN A 500 -3.67 88.92 -12.29
C ASN A 500 -4.06 87.49 -12.75
N ASN A 501 -2.98 86.76 -13.06
CA ASN A 501 -2.87 85.39 -13.56
C ASN A 501 -3.51 84.40 -12.59
N GLN A 502 -4.63 83.77 -12.96
CA GLN A 502 -5.34 82.85 -12.08
C GLN A 502 -6.18 81.82 -12.86
N ASP A 503 -6.09 80.56 -12.43
CA ASP A 503 -6.90 79.39 -12.83
C ASP A 503 -8.39 79.63 -12.56
N ARG A 504 -9.27 79.37 -13.54
CA ARG A 504 -10.73 79.64 -13.47
C ARG A 504 -11.64 78.41 -13.33
N TYR A 505 -11.14 77.19 -13.54
CA TYR A 505 -11.97 75.97 -13.45
C TYR A 505 -12.40 75.64 -12.01
N LEU A 506 -11.49 75.82 -11.05
CA LEU A 506 -11.76 75.60 -9.62
C LEU A 506 -12.65 76.70 -9.00
N PRO A 507 -12.56 77.99 -9.40
CA PRO A 507 -13.51 79.04 -9.01
C PRO A 507 -14.94 78.87 -9.46
N GLU A 508 -15.16 78.55 -10.73
CA GLU A 508 -16.49 78.50 -11.32
C GLU A 508 -17.31 77.32 -10.75
N THR A 509 -16.61 76.27 -10.30
CA THR A 509 -17.22 75.12 -9.60
C THR A 509 -17.18 75.22 -8.07
N GLN A 510 -16.59 76.26 -7.46
CA GLN A 510 -16.26 76.33 -6.03
C GLN A 510 -15.53 75.06 -5.51
N ALA A 511 -14.61 74.52 -6.30
CA ALA A 511 -13.99 73.20 -6.08
C ALA A 511 -14.99 71.99 -6.02
N GLY A 512 -16.24 72.21 -6.43
CA GLY A 512 -17.35 71.28 -6.68
C GLY A 512 -17.29 69.94 -5.94
N ARG A 513 -16.56 68.99 -6.52
CA ARG A 513 -16.47 67.59 -6.07
C ARG A 513 -15.62 67.35 -4.82
N TYR A 514 -14.75 68.29 -4.44
CA TYR A 514 -13.90 68.20 -3.25
C TYR A 514 -14.51 68.93 -2.03
N GLN A 515 -15.57 69.72 -2.25
CA GLN A 515 -16.32 70.43 -1.23
C GLN A 515 -17.62 69.70 -0.83
N GLN A 516 -18.18 68.85 -1.70
CA GLN A 516 -19.33 67.99 -1.38
C GLN A 516 -18.97 66.92 -0.35
N GLY A 517 -19.38 67.16 0.90
CA GLY A 517 -19.46 66.15 1.92
C GLY A 517 -18.24 66.10 2.84
N TYR A 518 -18.36 66.80 3.96
CA TYR A 518 -17.61 66.55 5.19
C TYR A 518 -17.64 65.05 5.63
N GLN A 519 -18.54 64.26 5.04
CA GLN A 519 -18.74 62.83 5.29
C GLN A 519 -18.07 61.85 4.29
N HIS A 520 -17.54 62.29 3.14
CA HIS A 520 -17.06 61.36 2.08
C HIS A 520 -15.59 61.46 1.65
N LYS A 521 -14.75 62.35 2.23
CA LYS A 521 -13.28 62.45 2.03
C LYS A 521 -12.80 61.96 0.65
N THR A 522 -13.32 62.57 -0.43
CA THR A 522 -13.20 62.00 -1.77
C THR A 522 -11.77 62.14 -2.29
N VAL A 523 -11.01 61.04 -2.24
CA VAL A 523 -9.72 60.91 -2.90
C VAL A 523 -9.96 60.63 -4.37
N PHE A 524 -9.20 61.28 -5.25
CA PHE A 524 -9.29 61.01 -6.67
C PHE A 524 -8.09 60.18 -7.11
N VAL A 525 -8.35 58.96 -7.56
CA VAL A 525 -7.35 57.99 -8.01
C VAL A 525 -7.57 57.75 -9.49
N VAL A 526 -6.54 57.96 -10.30
CA VAL A 526 -6.53 57.68 -11.73
C VAL A 526 -5.35 56.77 -12.02
N ASN A 527 -5.63 55.51 -12.35
CA ASN A 527 -4.61 54.51 -12.66
C ASN A 527 -4.04 54.68 -14.07
N ASP A 528 -4.87 55.17 -15.01
CA ASP A 528 -4.50 55.41 -16.40
C ASP A 528 -5.32 56.58 -16.98
N VAL A 529 -4.64 57.69 -17.22
CA VAL A 529 -5.23 58.93 -17.74
C VAL A 529 -5.86 58.72 -19.12
N GLN A 530 -5.26 57.88 -19.98
CA GLN A 530 -5.72 57.67 -21.36
C GLN A 530 -7.02 56.85 -21.43
N LYS A 531 -7.28 55.99 -20.43
CA LYS A 531 -8.47 55.13 -20.38
C LYS A 531 -9.68 55.76 -19.68
N THR A 532 -9.50 56.91 -19.03
CA THR A 532 -10.54 57.50 -18.16
C THR A 532 -11.56 58.35 -18.93
N GLY A 533 -11.27 58.70 -20.20
CA GLY A 533 -12.21 59.41 -21.07
C GLY A 533 -12.39 60.89 -20.72
N PHE A 534 -11.32 61.56 -20.29
CA PHE A 534 -11.39 62.97 -19.91
C PHE A 534 -11.62 63.92 -21.11
N PRO A 535 -12.22 65.11 -20.90
CA PRO A 535 -12.38 66.11 -21.94
C PRO A 535 -11.03 66.50 -22.57
N PRO A 536 -10.99 66.81 -23.89
CA PRO A 536 -9.74 67.14 -24.59
C PRO A 536 -8.93 68.30 -23.98
N CYS A 537 -9.61 69.29 -23.39
CA CYS A 537 -8.96 70.40 -22.69
C CYS A 537 -8.23 69.95 -21.42
N TYR A 538 -8.81 69.03 -20.66
CA TYR A 538 -8.20 68.47 -19.45
C TYR A 538 -7.07 67.49 -19.78
N MET A 539 -7.21 66.73 -20.88
CA MET A 539 -6.12 65.88 -21.39
C MET A 539 -4.88 66.70 -21.77
N LYS A 540 -5.05 67.86 -22.41
CA LYS A 540 -3.94 68.76 -22.76
C LYS A 540 -3.20 69.30 -21.53
N LEU A 541 -3.93 69.59 -20.45
CA LEU A 541 -3.35 69.98 -19.17
C LEU A 541 -2.56 68.82 -18.52
N LEU A 542 -3.10 67.60 -18.53
CA LEU A 542 -2.42 66.41 -17.99
C LEU A 542 -1.18 66.03 -18.82
N GLU A 543 -1.19 66.28 -20.13
CA GLU A 543 -0.01 66.15 -21.00
C GLU A 543 1.09 67.14 -20.62
N GLU A 544 0.76 68.39 -20.32
CA GLU A 544 1.75 69.37 -19.81
C GLU A 544 2.31 68.98 -18.43
N PHE A 545 1.51 68.27 -17.63
CA PHE A 545 1.94 67.72 -16.34
C PHE A 545 2.70 66.41 -16.52
N GLU A 546 2.81 65.89 -17.75
CA GLU A 546 3.40 64.59 -18.10
C GLU A 546 2.76 63.44 -17.30
N ALA A 547 1.50 63.59 -16.87
CA ALA A 547 0.83 62.68 -15.96
C ALA A 547 0.22 61.49 -16.72
N LYS A 548 0.59 60.27 -16.32
CA LYS A 548 0.00 59.03 -16.84
C LYS A 548 -0.92 58.35 -15.83
N ALA A 549 -0.64 58.53 -14.55
CA ALA A 549 -1.48 58.14 -13.42
C ALA A 549 -1.30 59.13 -12.28
N TYR A 550 -2.32 59.37 -11.47
CA TYR A 550 -2.20 60.29 -10.34
C TYR A 550 -3.21 60.02 -9.22
N VAL A 551 -2.83 60.43 -8.00
CA VAL A 551 -3.72 60.49 -6.84
C VAL A 551 -3.74 61.91 -6.30
N ILE A 552 -4.93 62.45 -6.10
CA ILE A 552 -5.14 63.76 -5.49
C ILE A 552 -5.98 63.60 -4.24
N VAL A 553 -5.48 64.13 -3.12
CA VAL A 553 -6.17 64.18 -1.83
C VAL A 553 -6.37 65.64 -1.40
N PRO A 554 -7.54 65.99 -0.84
CA PRO A 554 -7.78 67.34 -0.32
C PRO A 554 -7.06 67.59 1.01
N ILE A 555 -6.45 68.77 1.14
CA ILE A 555 -5.92 69.30 2.40
C ILE A 555 -6.97 70.24 2.99
N PHE A 556 -7.50 69.91 4.16
CA PHE A 556 -8.45 70.75 4.89
C PHE A 556 -7.76 71.50 6.02
N LYS A 557 -8.08 72.79 6.13
CA LYS A 557 -7.71 73.63 7.26
C LYS A 557 -8.98 73.92 8.07
N GLU A 558 -9.01 73.48 9.33
CA GLU A 558 -10.25 73.34 10.12
C GLU A 558 -11.28 72.52 9.33
N ASN A 559 -12.23 73.19 8.70
CA ASN A 559 -13.29 72.61 7.88
C ASN A 559 -13.35 73.20 6.46
N LYS A 560 -12.39 74.06 6.08
CA LYS A 560 -12.34 74.68 4.76
C LYS A 560 -11.25 74.02 3.92
N LEU A 561 -11.57 73.69 2.66
CA LEU A 561 -10.59 73.20 1.71
C LEU A 561 -9.50 74.26 1.51
N TRP A 562 -8.25 73.90 1.84
CA TRP A 562 -7.10 74.81 1.77
C TRP A 562 -6.27 74.56 0.51
N GLY A 563 -6.14 73.30 0.11
CA GLY A 563 -5.31 72.92 -1.02
C GLY A 563 -5.47 71.46 -1.40
N LEU A 564 -4.65 71.02 -2.35
CA LEU A 564 -4.59 69.65 -2.84
C LEU A 564 -3.16 69.11 -2.71
N LEU A 565 -3.02 67.89 -2.21
CA LEU A 565 -1.78 67.12 -2.28
C LEU A 565 -1.94 66.11 -3.41
N GLY A 566 -1.08 66.20 -4.42
CA GLY A 566 -1.09 65.33 -5.59
C GLY A 566 0.21 64.52 -5.69
N ILE A 567 0.09 63.24 -6.00
CA ILE A 567 1.19 62.40 -6.49
C ILE A 567 0.91 61.98 -7.92
N TYR A 568 1.95 61.97 -8.74
CA TYR A 568 1.87 61.68 -10.16
C TYR A 568 2.93 60.64 -10.53
N GLN A 569 2.51 59.67 -11.35
CA GLN A 569 3.40 58.82 -12.11
C GLN A 569 3.46 59.35 -13.54
N ASN A 570 4.66 59.69 -13.98
CA ASN A 570 4.91 60.32 -15.27
C ASN A 570 5.50 59.31 -16.28
N SER A 571 6.21 58.32 -15.75
CA SER A 571 6.84 57.25 -16.52
C SER A 571 5.83 56.33 -17.20
N ASN A 572 4.86 55.76 -16.47
CA ASN A 572 3.86 54.81 -16.98
C ASN A 572 2.52 54.92 -16.22
N PRO A 573 1.41 54.37 -16.74
CA PRO A 573 0.22 54.10 -15.93
C PRO A 573 0.58 53.24 -14.70
N ARG A 574 -0.09 53.47 -13.58
CA ARG A 574 0.19 52.81 -12.28
C ARG A 574 -1.13 52.46 -11.62
N GLU A 575 -1.29 51.21 -11.21
CA GLU A 575 -2.36 50.87 -10.28
C GLU A 575 -1.92 51.26 -8.87
N TRP A 576 -2.68 52.17 -8.26
CA TRP A 576 -2.38 52.66 -6.91
C TRP A 576 -2.89 51.65 -5.87
N GLU A 577 -2.02 51.21 -4.96
CA GLU A 577 -2.40 50.30 -3.88
C GLU A 577 -3.18 51.05 -2.79
N ASP A 578 -4.08 50.35 -2.07
CA ASP A 578 -4.88 50.92 -0.97
C ASP A 578 -4.02 51.59 0.11
N PHE A 579 -2.82 51.04 0.35
CA PHE A 579 -1.85 51.62 1.28
C PHE A 579 -1.34 53.01 0.82
N GLU A 580 -1.13 53.22 -0.47
CA GLU A 580 -0.61 54.49 -1.00
C GLU A 580 -1.65 55.60 -0.91
N VAL A 581 -2.90 55.26 -1.25
CA VAL A 581 -4.06 56.16 -1.17
C VAL A 581 -4.35 56.55 0.28
N SER A 582 -4.37 55.57 1.19
CA SER A 582 -4.61 55.82 2.62
C SER A 582 -3.46 56.59 3.28
N SER A 583 -2.21 56.35 2.88
CA SER A 583 -1.04 57.13 3.32
C SER A 583 -1.17 58.59 2.91
N MET A 584 -1.52 58.86 1.65
CA MET A 584 -1.75 60.22 1.14
C MET A 584 -2.84 60.96 1.92
N GLN A 585 -3.95 60.30 2.25
CA GLN A 585 -5.01 60.89 3.07
C GLN A 585 -4.51 61.26 4.48
N GLN A 586 -3.75 60.39 5.13
CA GLN A 586 -3.21 60.66 6.47
C GLN A 586 -2.25 61.85 6.46
N ILE A 587 -1.41 61.95 5.42
CA ILE A 587 -0.46 63.05 5.25
C ILE A 587 -1.20 64.37 4.98
N ALA A 588 -2.27 64.36 4.19
CA ALA A 588 -3.09 65.54 3.95
C ALA A 588 -3.78 66.06 5.22
N VAL A 589 -4.25 65.15 6.09
CA VAL A 589 -4.80 65.53 7.40
C VAL A 589 -3.71 66.14 8.29
N LEU A 590 -2.52 65.53 8.33
CA LEU A 590 -1.39 66.04 9.10
C LEU A 590 -0.97 67.45 8.64
N LEU A 591 -0.85 67.65 7.32
CA LEU A 591 -0.56 68.95 6.72
C LEU A 591 -1.62 70.00 7.07
N GLY A 592 -2.90 69.64 7.03
CA GLY A 592 -4.00 70.53 7.39
C GLY A 592 -3.88 71.09 8.81
N VAL A 593 -3.57 70.23 9.77
CA VAL A 593 -3.31 70.62 11.18
C VAL A 593 -2.06 71.49 11.30
N THR A 594 -0.98 71.13 10.59
CA THR A 594 0.27 71.90 10.57
C THR A 594 0.09 73.31 10.01
N ILE A 595 -0.65 73.47 8.91
CA ILE A 595 -0.91 74.76 8.27
C ILE A 595 -1.69 75.68 9.21
N GLN A 596 -2.68 75.13 9.93
CA GLN A 596 -3.42 75.86 10.95
C GLN A 596 -2.50 76.43 12.04
N GLN A 597 -1.57 75.61 12.54
CA GLN A 597 -0.62 76.01 13.58
C GLN A 597 0.35 77.09 13.08
N ALA A 598 0.88 76.95 11.86
CA ALA A 598 1.82 77.91 11.27
C ALA A 598 1.20 79.30 11.07
N GLU A 599 -0.02 79.39 10.52
CA GLU A 599 -0.70 80.67 10.29
C GLU A 599 -1.18 81.34 11.59
N THR A 600 -1.55 80.55 12.61
CA THR A 600 -1.92 81.09 13.93
C THR A 600 -0.72 81.75 14.62
N VAL A 601 0.48 81.16 14.46
CA VAL A 601 1.75 81.73 14.95
C VAL A 601 2.17 82.98 14.17
N GLU A 602 1.97 83.01 12.85
CA GLU A 602 2.26 84.19 12.00
C GLU A 602 1.33 85.37 12.31
N LYS A 603 0.03 85.10 12.59
CA LYS A 603 -0.96 86.12 12.98
C LYS A 603 -0.65 86.71 14.35
N LEU A 604 -0.17 85.90 15.29
CA LEU A 604 0.35 86.34 16.59
C LEU A 604 1.62 87.19 16.46
N GLN A 605 2.51 86.89 15.48
CA GLN A 605 3.72 87.68 15.22
C GLN A 605 3.44 89.02 14.53
N GLN A 606 2.52 89.07 13.56
CA GLN A 606 2.16 90.33 12.87
C GLN A 606 1.43 91.31 13.79
N GLN A 607 0.58 90.82 14.72
CA GLN A 607 -0.07 91.68 15.72
C GLN A 607 0.90 92.24 16.78
N SER A 608 2.04 91.58 17.01
CA SER A 608 3.07 92.02 17.96
C SER A 608 3.83 93.29 17.51
N GLN A 609 3.86 93.58 16.20
CA GLN A 609 4.60 94.74 15.66
C GLN A 609 3.80 96.08 15.67
N GLN A 610 2.53 96.08 16.09
CA GLN A 610 1.70 97.30 16.14
C GLN A 610 1.42 97.86 17.55
N VAL A 611 2.02 97.33 18.63
CA VAL A 611 1.74 97.79 20.00
C VAL A 611 3.01 98.15 20.76
N THR A 612 3.60 99.32 20.47
CA THR A 612 4.68 99.93 21.28
C THR A 612 4.19 101.13 22.10
N ALA A 613 2.92 101.11 22.54
CA ALA A 613 2.35 102.11 23.46
C ALA A 613 1.36 101.55 24.50
N ALA A 614 1.49 100.27 24.90
CA ALA A 614 0.68 99.67 25.98
C ALA A 614 1.48 98.71 26.89
N ALA A 615 2.73 99.07 27.20
CA ALA A 615 3.68 98.25 27.95
C ALA A 615 3.36 98.04 29.45
N GLU A 616 2.26 98.59 29.97
CA GLU A 616 1.88 98.43 31.39
C GLU A 616 0.75 97.42 31.62
N ARG A 617 0.03 96.94 30.58
CA ARG A 617 -0.99 95.88 30.74
C ARG A 617 -0.48 94.45 30.50
N GLU A 618 0.69 94.27 29.88
CA GLU A 618 1.19 92.93 29.52
C GLU A 618 1.88 92.19 30.70
N LYS A 619 2.29 92.92 31.75
CA LYS A 619 3.02 92.31 32.87
C LYS A 619 2.16 91.33 33.68
N GLU A 620 0.87 91.63 33.87
CA GLU A 620 -0.06 90.78 34.62
C GLU A 620 -0.56 89.57 33.79
N ALA A 621 -0.78 89.75 32.48
CA ALA A 621 -1.18 88.65 31.58
C ALA A 621 -0.05 87.65 31.32
N ARG A 622 1.21 88.10 31.30
CA ARG A 622 2.39 87.25 31.14
C ARG A 622 2.68 86.39 32.38
N GLU A 623 2.44 86.91 33.58
CA GLU A 623 2.53 86.14 34.83
C GLU A 623 1.40 85.10 34.92
N TYR A 624 0.18 85.42 34.46
CA TYR A 624 -0.93 84.47 34.37
C TYR A 624 -0.68 83.35 33.36
N LEU A 625 -0.25 83.67 32.12
CA LEU A 625 0.11 82.68 31.10
C LEU A 625 1.33 81.83 31.50
N GLN A 626 2.34 82.41 32.16
CA GLN A 626 3.48 81.63 32.69
C GLN A 626 3.05 80.66 33.80
N GLN A 627 2.18 81.07 34.72
CA GLN A 627 1.64 80.17 35.73
C GLN A 627 0.74 79.09 35.13
N GLY A 628 -0.10 79.44 34.15
CA GLY A 628 -0.96 78.49 33.43
C GLY A 628 -0.16 77.47 32.62
N ALA A 629 0.89 77.91 31.91
CA ALA A 629 1.80 77.02 31.19
C ALA A 629 2.64 76.14 32.13
N MET A 630 3.10 76.67 33.28
CA MET A 630 3.78 75.87 34.31
C MET A 630 2.85 74.83 34.95
N LYS A 631 1.57 75.15 35.17
CA LYS A 631 0.57 74.19 35.64
C LYS A 631 0.29 73.12 34.59
N LEU A 632 0.20 73.48 33.31
CA LEU A 632 0.04 72.53 32.21
C LEU A 632 1.28 71.61 32.09
N LEU A 633 2.49 72.16 32.12
CA LEU A 633 3.74 71.38 32.15
C LEU A 633 3.84 70.48 33.38
N GLY A 634 3.36 70.96 34.54
CA GLY A 634 3.23 70.17 35.76
C GLY A 634 2.23 69.02 35.62
N ALA A 635 1.14 69.22 34.87
CA ALA A 635 0.16 68.19 34.57
C ALA A 635 0.64 67.19 33.49
N VAL A 636 1.57 67.59 32.61
CA VAL A 636 2.14 66.73 31.56
C VAL A 636 3.21 65.77 32.09
N ARG A 637 3.99 66.21 33.08
CA ARG A 637 5.13 65.45 33.60
C ARG A 637 4.77 64.04 34.11
N PRO A 638 3.70 63.82 34.89
CA PRO A 638 3.31 62.48 35.32
C PRO A 638 2.94 61.55 34.15
N ALA A 639 2.39 62.08 33.05
CA ALA A 639 2.06 61.28 31.88
C ALA A 639 3.30 60.83 31.10
N LEU A 640 4.38 61.63 31.10
CA LEU A 640 5.67 61.23 30.55
C LEU A 640 6.32 60.10 31.37
N ASP A 641 6.02 60.04 32.67
CA ASP A 641 6.43 58.95 33.56
C ASP A 641 5.46 57.74 33.51
N GLY A 642 4.46 57.76 32.62
CA GLY A 642 3.54 56.66 32.35
C GLY A 642 2.16 56.76 33.02
N ASP A 643 1.84 57.82 33.77
CA ASP A 643 0.51 58.01 34.37
C ASP A 643 -0.49 58.63 33.37
N LEU A 644 -1.28 57.79 32.71
CA LEU A 644 -2.29 58.21 31.72
C LEU A 644 -3.64 58.58 32.36
N THR A 645 -3.74 58.56 33.69
CA THR A 645 -4.94 58.96 34.44
C THR A 645 -4.99 60.45 34.72
N VAL A 646 -3.84 61.13 34.65
CA VAL A 646 -3.75 62.57 34.89
C VAL A 646 -4.54 63.35 33.85
N ARG A 647 -5.12 64.46 34.29
CA ARG A 647 -5.85 65.37 33.41
C ARG A 647 -5.37 66.79 33.66
N ALA A 648 -5.13 67.51 32.58
CA ALA A 648 -4.86 68.93 32.65
C ALA A 648 -6.18 69.67 32.99
N PRO A 649 -6.18 70.62 33.93
CA PRO A 649 -7.37 71.40 34.27
C PRO A 649 -7.80 72.24 33.08
N ILE A 650 -9.09 72.19 32.72
CA ILE A 650 -9.66 72.93 31.60
C ILE A 650 -10.09 74.31 32.10
N THR A 651 -9.54 75.35 31.49
CA THR A 651 -9.86 76.77 31.72
C THR A 651 -10.62 77.34 30.51
N GLU A 652 -11.32 78.47 30.64
CA GLU A 652 -12.09 79.08 29.52
C GLU A 652 -11.19 79.88 28.54
N ASP A 653 -9.88 79.83 28.71
CA ASP A 653 -8.88 80.55 27.92
C ASP A 653 -8.18 79.65 26.89
N GLU A 654 -7.24 80.21 26.15
CA GLU A 654 -6.47 79.52 25.10
C GLU A 654 -5.69 78.31 25.62
N LEU A 655 -5.32 78.30 26.92
CA LEU A 655 -4.69 77.16 27.58
C LEU A 655 -5.67 76.00 27.81
N GLY A 656 -6.96 76.29 27.98
CA GLY A 656 -8.02 75.29 28.10
C GLY A 656 -8.21 74.43 26.86
N THR A 657 -8.07 75.02 25.66
CA THR A 657 -8.16 74.27 24.39
C THR A 657 -6.99 73.30 24.23
N ILE A 658 -5.79 73.70 24.69
CA ILE A 658 -4.60 72.82 24.70
C ILE A 658 -4.76 71.73 25.75
N ALA A 659 -5.27 72.05 26.94
CA ALA A 659 -5.58 71.08 27.98
C ALA A 659 -6.60 70.03 27.50
N ASP A 660 -7.61 70.44 26.73
CA ASP A 660 -8.62 69.55 26.17
C ASP A 660 -8.06 68.62 25.08
N ALA A 661 -7.30 69.15 24.11
CA ALA A 661 -6.62 68.32 23.10
C ALA A 661 -5.63 67.32 23.73
N TYR A 662 -4.92 67.76 24.78
CA TYR A 662 -4.02 66.91 25.56
C TYR A 662 -4.78 65.80 26.30
N ASN A 663 -5.88 66.13 26.98
CA ASN A 663 -6.73 65.16 27.67
C ASN A 663 -7.33 64.12 26.69
N ASN A 664 -7.76 64.56 25.50
CA ASN A 664 -8.26 63.66 24.44
C ASN A 664 -7.15 62.73 23.91
N THR A 665 -5.92 63.24 23.77
CA THR A 665 -4.76 62.42 23.37
C THR A 665 -4.41 61.39 24.44
N LEU A 666 -4.39 61.77 25.72
CA LEU A 666 -4.20 60.83 26.83
C LEU A 666 -5.32 59.79 26.90
N GLN A 667 -6.56 60.15 26.57
CA GLN A 667 -7.68 59.22 26.50
C GLN A 667 -7.51 58.20 25.35
N ALA A 668 -7.09 58.64 24.16
CA ALA A 668 -6.81 57.75 23.04
C ALA A 668 -5.63 56.80 23.36
N LEU A 669 -4.54 57.32 23.93
CA LEU A 669 -3.40 56.51 24.37
C LEU A 669 -3.79 55.50 25.45
N ARG A 670 -4.60 55.92 26.44
CA ARG A 670 -5.15 55.03 27.47
C ARG A 670 -5.97 53.90 26.83
N GLN A 671 -6.83 54.19 25.85
CA GLN A 671 -7.60 53.17 25.14
C GLN A 671 -6.71 52.19 24.38
N ILE A 672 -5.67 52.66 23.70
CA ILE A 672 -4.71 51.80 22.99
C ILE A 672 -3.95 50.91 23.98
N VAL A 673 -3.44 51.47 25.08
CA VAL A 673 -2.73 50.71 26.12
C VAL A 673 -3.63 49.62 26.72
N VAL A 674 -4.89 49.94 27.00
CA VAL A 674 -5.88 48.95 27.49
C VAL A 674 -6.17 47.87 26.44
N GLN A 675 -6.30 48.22 25.16
CA GLN A 675 -6.52 47.25 24.08
C GLN A 675 -5.30 46.34 23.88
N VAL A 676 -4.08 46.88 23.92
CA VAL A 676 -2.85 46.10 23.81
C VAL A 676 -2.69 45.18 25.02
N GLN A 677 -2.98 45.65 26.24
CA GLN A 677 -2.95 44.82 27.45
C GLN A 677 -3.96 43.66 27.35
N ALA A 678 -5.19 43.93 26.89
CA ALA A 678 -6.20 42.89 26.69
C ALA A 678 -5.81 41.88 25.62
N ALA A 679 -5.27 42.33 24.48
CA ALA A 679 -4.81 41.46 23.40
C ALA A 679 -3.62 40.59 23.83
N ALA A 680 -2.62 41.17 24.50
CA ALA A 680 -1.46 40.44 25.01
C ALA A 680 -1.87 39.39 26.05
N GLN A 681 -2.84 39.69 26.91
CA GLN A 681 -3.37 38.74 27.88
C GLN A 681 -4.15 37.60 27.23
N GLN A 682 -4.95 37.88 26.19
CA GLN A 682 -5.61 36.83 25.40
C GLN A 682 -4.60 35.93 24.68
N VAL A 683 -3.52 36.49 24.11
CA VAL A 683 -2.46 35.71 23.49
C VAL A 683 -1.77 34.81 24.53
N ALA A 684 -1.42 35.34 25.70
CA ALA A 684 -0.82 34.55 26.77
C ALA A 684 -1.72 33.39 27.22
N GLU A 685 -3.01 33.64 27.43
CA GLU A 685 -3.99 32.61 27.83
C GLU A 685 -4.15 31.53 26.75
N LYS A 686 -4.27 31.93 25.48
CA LYS A 686 -4.40 30.99 24.35
C LYS A 686 -3.12 30.18 24.11
N SER A 687 -1.94 30.77 24.29
CA SER A 687 -0.67 30.06 24.22
C SER A 687 -0.53 29.03 25.33
N HIS A 688 -0.91 29.39 26.57
CA HIS A 688 -0.91 28.44 27.69
C HIS A 688 -1.90 27.27 27.46
N GLN A 689 -3.11 27.56 26.97
CA GLN A 689 -4.10 26.54 26.62
C GLN A 689 -3.62 25.60 25.49
N SER A 690 -2.95 26.17 24.48
CA SER A 690 -2.38 25.39 23.37
C SER A 690 -1.25 24.49 23.84
N ASN A 691 -0.39 24.98 24.73
CA ASN A 691 0.71 24.19 25.29
C ASN A 691 0.20 22.98 26.10
N ALA A 692 -0.85 23.17 26.91
CA ALA A 692 -1.52 22.08 27.62
C ALA A 692 -2.15 21.05 26.67
N SER A 693 -2.74 21.52 25.56
CA SER A 693 -3.33 20.63 24.53
C SER A 693 -2.25 19.80 23.81
N LEU A 694 -1.09 20.40 23.52
CA LEU A 694 0.05 19.72 22.90
C LEU A 694 0.68 18.67 23.82
N ALA A 695 0.80 18.95 25.12
CA ALA A 695 1.24 17.95 26.09
C ALA A 695 0.29 16.73 26.14
N GLY A 696 -1.02 16.98 26.04
CA GLY A 696 -2.03 15.93 25.89
C GLY A 696 -1.84 15.12 24.60
N LEU A 697 -1.58 15.79 23.48
CA LEU A 697 -1.36 15.16 22.18
C LEU A 697 -0.10 14.28 22.16
N THR A 698 1.00 14.74 22.76
CA THR A 698 2.23 13.94 22.93
C THR A 698 1.98 12.69 23.76
N THR A 699 1.19 12.81 24.83
CA THR A 699 0.84 11.67 25.70
C THR A 699 0.02 10.63 24.92
N LEU A 700 -1.01 11.07 24.18
CA LEU A 700 -1.83 10.19 23.34
C LEU A 700 -1.02 9.52 22.23
N ALA A 701 -0.13 10.25 21.57
CA ALA A 701 0.73 9.70 20.53
C ALA A 701 1.69 8.62 21.08
N ASN A 702 2.25 8.84 22.28
CA ASN A 702 3.08 7.83 22.96
C ASN A 702 2.26 6.60 23.36
N GLN A 703 1.05 6.80 23.90
CA GLN A 703 0.14 5.70 24.25
C GLN A 703 -0.24 4.88 23.02
N GLN A 704 -0.59 5.54 21.90
CA GLN A 704 -0.89 4.88 20.64
C GLN A 704 0.31 4.06 20.12
N SER A 705 1.54 4.56 20.26
CA SER A 705 2.73 3.79 19.89
C SER A 705 2.92 2.55 20.78
N GLN A 706 2.55 2.61 22.06
CA GLN A 706 2.64 1.47 22.96
C GLN A 706 1.59 0.40 22.61
N GLU A 707 0.34 0.81 22.41
CA GLU A 707 -0.76 -0.10 22.02
C GLU A 707 -0.45 -0.80 20.69
N LEU A 708 0.19 -0.11 19.73
CA LEU A 708 0.63 -0.71 18.48
C LEU A 708 1.73 -1.76 18.66
N ASN A 709 2.68 -1.55 19.58
CA ASN A 709 3.71 -2.54 19.87
C ASN A 709 3.13 -3.79 20.53
N GLU A 710 2.14 -3.63 21.41
CA GLU A 710 1.41 -4.75 22.01
C GLU A 710 0.63 -5.53 20.94
N ALA A 711 -0.11 -4.83 20.08
CA ALA A 711 -0.84 -5.45 18.96
C ALA A 711 0.11 -6.19 17.99
N LEU A 712 1.28 -5.62 17.69
CA LEU A 712 2.31 -6.30 16.88
C LEU A 712 2.77 -7.62 17.52
N GLY A 713 2.85 -7.68 18.85
CA GLY A 713 3.11 -8.92 19.59
C GLY A 713 2.02 -9.97 19.42
N GLU A 714 0.74 -9.58 19.49
CA GLU A 714 -0.40 -10.47 19.25
C GLU A 714 -0.42 -10.99 17.81
N PHE A 715 -0.12 -10.14 16.83
CA PHE A 715 0.01 -10.56 15.43
C PHE A 715 1.14 -11.56 15.22
N GLN A 716 2.28 -11.39 15.90
CA GLN A 716 3.37 -12.37 15.85
C GLN A 716 2.93 -13.73 16.43
N GLN A 717 2.14 -13.73 17.50
CA GLN A 717 1.55 -14.95 18.06
C GLN A 717 0.58 -15.60 17.07
N MET A 718 -0.22 -14.81 16.35
CA MET A 718 -1.09 -15.33 15.28
C MET A 718 -0.30 -15.97 14.14
N VAL A 719 0.83 -15.38 13.70
CA VAL A 719 1.71 -15.99 12.69
C VAL A 719 2.24 -17.34 13.18
N ASN A 720 2.68 -17.42 14.43
CA ASN A 720 3.16 -18.69 15.02
C ASN A 720 2.04 -19.74 15.10
N SER A 721 0.83 -19.34 15.46
CA SER A 721 -0.35 -20.22 15.50
C SER A 721 -0.70 -20.75 14.10
N THR A 722 -0.67 -19.85 13.11
CA THR A 722 -0.90 -20.17 11.69
C THR A 722 0.11 -21.21 11.18
N GLN A 723 1.39 -21.07 11.54
CA GLN A 723 2.43 -22.05 11.23
C GLN A 723 2.17 -23.41 11.89
N THR A 724 1.65 -23.42 13.11
CA THR A 724 1.27 -24.65 13.83
C THR A 724 0.12 -25.36 13.13
N VAL A 725 -0.87 -24.62 12.63
CA VAL A 725 -1.98 -25.18 11.83
C VAL A 725 -1.46 -25.85 10.56
N VAL A 726 -0.50 -25.24 9.85
CA VAL A 726 0.15 -25.87 8.69
C VAL A 726 0.79 -27.22 9.06
N GLY A 727 1.56 -27.25 10.16
CA GLY A 727 2.16 -28.50 10.63
C GLY A 727 1.12 -29.57 11.01
N ASN A 728 0.00 -29.16 11.61
CA ASN A 728 -1.11 -30.07 11.90
C ASN A 728 -1.76 -30.62 10.62
N VAL A 729 -1.91 -29.81 9.57
CA VAL A 729 -2.45 -30.25 8.28
C VAL A 729 -1.58 -31.35 7.67
N GLU A 730 -0.25 -31.21 7.71
CA GLU A 730 0.68 -32.25 7.24
C GLU A 730 0.50 -33.58 7.99
N LEU A 731 0.39 -33.52 9.32
CA LEU A 731 0.15 -34.71 10.14
C LEU A 731 -1.17 -35.40 9.80
N VAL A 732 -2.24 -34.62 9.56
CA VAL A 732 -3.54 -35.17 9.17
C VAL A 732 -3.48 -35.75 7.75
N GLN A 733 -2.77 -35.13 6.80
CA GLN A 733 -2.58 -35.70 5.46
C GLN A 733 -1.90 -37.07 5.50
N ILE A 734 -0.88 -37.25 6.36
CA ILE A 734 -0.23 -38.55 6.57
C ILE A 734 -1.23 -39.57 7.11
N ALA A 735 -2.03 -39.19 8.12
CA ALA A 735 -3.04 -40.08 8.69
C ALA A 735 -4.12 -40.48 7.67
N VAL A 736 -4.56 -39.55 6.81
CA VAL A 736 -5.51 -39.82 5.72
C VAL A 736 -4.92 -40.80 4.70
N LYS A 737 -3.66 -40.60 4.30
CA LYS A 737 -2.97 -41.52 3.39
C LYS A 737 -2.89 -42.93 3.97
N GLN A 738 -2.56 -43.04 5.25
CA GLN A 738 -2.48 -44.34 5.94
C GLN A 738 -3.85 -45.00 6.11
N ALA A 739 -4.91 -44.23 6.35
CA ALA A 739 -6.28 -44.73 6.37
C ALA A 739 -6.69 -45.30 5.00
N ASN A 740 -6.38 -44.60 3.91
CA ASN A 740 -6.66 -45.08 2.54
C ASN A 740 -5.95 -46.40 2.25
N GLN A 741 -4.66 -46.51 2.59
CA GLN A 741 -3.92 -47.78 2.44
C GLN A 741 -4.53 -48.91 3.26
N THR A 742 -4.98 -48.63 4.47
CA THR A 742 -5.62 -49.64 5.34
C THR A 742 -6.94 -50.13 4.74
N VAL A 743 -7.73 -49.22 4.16
CA VAL A 743 -8.98 -49.58 3.48
C VAL A 743 -8.72 -50.38 2.20
N GLU A 744 -7.70 -50.02 1.42
CA GLU A 744 -7.31 -50.76 0.21
C GLU A 744 -6.87 -52.20 0.53
N LEU A 745 -6.05 -52.38 1.57
CA LEU A 745 -5.71 -53.70 2.10
C LEU A 745 -6.95 -54.47 2.57
N GLY A 746 -7.88 -53.77 3.22
CA GLY A 746 -9.17 -54.31 3.64
C GLY A 746 -10.05 -54.77 2.47
N ASP A 747 -10.13 -53.99 1.40
CA ASP A 747 -10.91 -54.32 0.19
C ASP A 747 -10.33 -55.55 -0.51
N ASN A 748 -9.00 -55.63 -0.65
CA ASN A 748 -8.33 -56.82 -1.20
C ASN A 748 -8.59 -58.08 -0.34
N ALA A 749 -8.56 -57.96 0.99
CA ALA A 749 -8.91 -59.05 1.88
C ALA A 749 -10.38 -59.48 1.73
N MET A 750 -11.29 -58.52 1.48
CA MET A 750 -12.69 -58.81 1.21
C MET A 750 -12.89 -59.50 -0.14
N ASP A 751 -12.15 -59.14 -1.19
CA ASP A 751 -12.15 -59.87 -2.48
C ASP A 751 -11.79 -61.34 -2.29
N LYS A 752 -10.65 -61.60 -1.63
CA LYS A 752 -10.21 -62.97 -1.31
C LYS A 752 -11.24 -63.74 -0.48
N THR A 753 -11.96 -63.05 0.41
CA THR A 753 -13.02 -63.66 1.22
C THR A 753 -14.24 -64.03 0.38
N VAL A 754 -14.66 -63.17 -0.55
CA VAL A 754 -15.75 -63.48 -1.50
C VAL A 754 -15.39 -64.67 -2.37
N ASP A 755 -14.16 -64.72 -2.90
CA ASP A 755 -13.67 -65.83 -3.73
C ASP A 755 -13.66 -67.15 -2.94
N ALA A 756 -13.18 -67.12 -1.69
CA ALA A 756 -13.18 -68.30 -0.81
C ALA A 756 -14.60 -68.78 -0.50
N ILE A 757 -15.55 -67.87 -0.21
CA ILE A 757 -16.95 -68.21 0.04
C ILE A 757 -17.61 -68.80 -1.22
N GLN A 758 -17.28 -68.28 -2.40
CA GLN A 758 -17.77 -68.81 -3.67
C GLN A 758 -17.25 -70.24 -3.92
N ALA A 759 -15.97 -70.51 -3.63
CA ALA A 759 -15.41 -71.87 -3.71
C ALA A 759 -16.10 -72.84 -2.73
N ILE A 760 -16.43 -72.37 -1.52
CA ILE A 760 -17.23 -73.16 -0.56
C ILE A 760 -18.62 -73.45 -1.13
N ARG A 761 -19.29 -72.45 -1.71
CA ARG A 761 -20.61 -72.61 -2.35
C ARG A 761 -20.59 -73.70 -3.42
N GLU A 762 -19.57 -73.69 -4.28
CA GLU A 762 -19.39 -74.70 -5.32
C GLU A 762 -19.16 -76.09 -4.73
N THR A 763 -18.33 -76.20 -3.69
CA THR A 763 -18.05 -77.47 -3.01
C THR A 763 -19.28 -78.05 -2.34
N VAL A 764 -20.07 -77.23 -1.63
CA VAL A 764 -21.34 -77.63 -1.01
C VAL A 764 -22.35 -78.07 -2.08
N ALA A 765 -22.48 -77.32 -3.19
CA ALA A 765 -23.37 -77.68 -4.28
C ALA A 765 -22.97 -79.01 -4.98
N GLN A 766 -21.67 -79.24 -5.19
CA GLN A 766 -21.16 -80.50 -5.73
C GLN A 766 -21.39 -81.67 -4.76
N THR A 767 -21.21 -81.45 -3.46
CA THR A 767 -21.46 -82.46 -2.43
C THR A 767 -22.95 -82.81 -2.37
N GLY A 768 -23.84 -81.82 -2.41
CA GLY A 768 -25.28 -82.03 -2.53
C GLY A 768 -25.65 -82.91 -3.74
N LYS A 769 -25.06 -82.66 -4.93
CA LYS A 769 -25.25 -83.52 -6.10
C LYS A 769 -24.77 -84.97 -5.89
N LYS A 770 -23.65 -85.17 -5.19
CA LYS A 770 -23.13 -86.53 -4.88
C LYS A 770 -24.04 -87.26 -3.90
N ILE A 771 -24.54 -86.58 -2.87
CA ILE A 771 -25.51 -87.14 -1.90
C ILE A 771 -26.82 -87.50 -2.58
N GLN A 772 -27.30 -86.66 -3.51
CA GLN A 772 -28.50 -86.96 -4.29
C GLN A 772 -28.33 -88.24 -5.13
N LYS A 773 -27.18 -88.41 -5.80
CA LYS A 773 -26.86 -89.65 -6.53
C LYS A 773 -26.75 -90.88 -5.62
N LEU A 774 -26.21 -90.70 -4.41
CA LEU A 774 -26.13 -91.77 -3.42
C LEU A 774 -27.53 -92.18 -2.96
N SER A 775 -28.41 -91.20 -2.68
CA SER A 775 -29.82 -91.44 -2.34
C SER A 775 -30.56 -92.22 -3.44
N GLU A 776 -30.41 -91.81 -4.71
CA GLU A 776 -30.96 -92.53 -5.86
C GLU A 776 -30.43 -93.97 -5.99
N SER A 777 -29.14 -94.18 -5.70
CA SER A 777 -28.49 -95.50 -5.75
C SER A 777 -29.00 -96.40 -4.62
N SER A 778 -29.11 -95.88 -3.40
CA SER A 778 -29.70 -96.58 -2.25
C SER A 778 -31.16 -96.94 -2.49
N GLN A 779 -31.94 -96.10 -3.17
CA GLN A 779 -33.31 -96.45 -3.60
C GLN A 779 -33.33 -97.61 -4.60
N LYS A 780 -32.38 -97.66 -5.55
CA LYS A 780 -32.25 -98.79 -6.49
C LYS A 780 -31.86 -100.07 -5.78
N ILE A 781 -30.92 -100.01 -4.82
CA ILE A 781 -30.51 -101.17 -4.01
C ILE A 781 -31.70 -101.70 -3.21
N SER A 782 -32.45 -100.83 -2.53
CA SER A 782 -33.65 -101.21 -1.78
C SER A 782 -34.64 -102.01 -2.65
N LYS A 783 -34.89 -101.58 -3.90
CA LYS A 783 -35.74 -102.32 -4.85
C LYS A 783 -35.20 -103.72 -5.19
N VAL A 784 -33.88 -103.84 -5.39
CA VAL A 784 -33.23 -105.13 -5.69
C VAL A 784 -33.26 -106.07 -4.49
N VAL A 785 -32.97 -105.56 -3.29
CA VAL A 785 -32.99 -106.34 -2.04
C VAL A 785 -34.38 -106.89 -1.77
N ASN A 786 -35.43 -106.09 -1.96
CA ASN A 786 -36.82 -106.55 -1.86
C ASN A 786 -37.11 -107.69 -2.84
N LEU A 787 -36.65 -107.58 -4.10
CA LEU A 787 -36.80 -108.62 -5.10
C LEU A 787 -36.06 -109.91 -4.75
N ILE A 788 -34.84 -109.83 -4.20
CA ILE A 788 -34.09 -111.00 -3.71
C ILE A 788 -34.80 -111.64 -2.52
N SER A 789 -35.34 -110.85 -1.59
CA SER A 789 -36.13 -111.37 -0.47
C SER A 789 -37.35 -112.16 -0.95
N ASN A 790 -38.04 -111.65 -1.99
CA ASN A 790 -39.14 -112.36 -2.65
C ASN A 790 -38.67 -113.67 -3.29
N PHE A 791 -37.53 -113.68 -4.00
CA PHE A 791 -36.96 -114.91 -4.57
C PHE A 791 -36.53 -115.91 -3.50
N ALA A 792 -35.91 -115.47 -2.41
CA ALA A 792 -35.52 -116.32 -1.30
C ALA A 792 -36.76 -116.97 -0.65
N THR A 793 -37.83 -116.19 -0.46
CA THR A 793 -39.12 -116.69 0.03
C THR A 793 -39.74 -117.71 -0.93
N GLN A 794 -39.73 -117.43 -2.24
CA GLN A 794 -40.25 -118.34 -3.27
C GLN A 794 -39.41 -119.63 -3.36
N THR A 795 -38.09 -119.52 -3.30
CA THR A 795 -37.15 -120.65 -3.34
C THR A 795 -37.30 -121.52 -2.09
N ASN A 796 -37.54 -120.93 -0.93
CA ASN A 796 -37.86 -121.66 0.31
C ASN A 796 -39.15 -122.49 0.17
N VAL A 797 -40.18 -121.98 -0.53
CA VAL A 797 -41.42 -122.73 -0.81
C VAL A 797 -41.19 -123.84 -1.83
N LEU A 798 -40.43 -123.57 -2.91
CA LEU A 798 -40.08 -124.59 -3.91
C LEU A 798 -39.25 -125.72 -3.31
N ALA A 799 -38.25 -125.38 -2.48
CA ALA A 799 -37.42 -126.33 -1.77
C ALA A 799 -38.22 -127.15 -0.76
N LEU A 800 -39.19 -126.54 -0.06
CA LEU A 800 -40.14 -127.26 0.79
C LEU A 800 -40.98 -128.28 0.00
N ASN A 801 -41.53 -127.87 -1.14
CA ASN A 801 -42.31 -128.78 -1.99
C ASN A 801 -41.44 -129.94 -2.52
N ALA A 802 -40.18 -129.65 -2.91
CA ALA A 802 -39.23 -130.66 -3.35
C ALA A 802 -38.82 -131.62 -2.21
N ALA A 803 -38.62 -131.14 -0.99
CA ALA A 803 -38.31 -131.96 0.19
C ALA A 803 -39.48 -132.89 0.57
N ILE A 804 -40.71 -132.39 0.49
CA ILE A 804 -41.94 -133.19 0.71
C ILE A 804 -42.03 -134.30 -0.34
N GLU A 805 -41.83 -133.97 -1.62
CA GLU A 805 -41.90 -134.93 -2.73
C GLU A 805 -40.77 -135.97 -2.67
N ALA A 806 -39.57 -135.57 -2.27
CA ALA A 806 -38.44 -136.45 -2.05
C ALA A 806 -38.67 -137.41 -0.87
N THR A 807 -39.33 -136.94 0.20
CA THR A 807 -39.76 -137.79 1.33
C THR A 807 -40.86 -138.78 0.89
N ARG A 808 -41.74 -138.36 -0.03
CA ARG A 808 -42.80 -139.20 -0.61
C ARG A 808 -42.26 -140.35 -1.48
N ALA A 809 -41.10 -140.17 -2.11
CA ALA A 809 -40.42 -141.17 -2.94
C ALA A 809 -39.66 -142.27 -2.15
N GLY A 810 -39.68 -142.24 -0.81
CA GLY A 810 -39.10 -143.29 0.04
C GLY A 810 -37.57 -143.41 -0.05
N GLU A 811 -37.04 -144.65 -0.10
CA GLU A 811 -35.59 -144.92 -0.14
C GLU A 811 -34.87 -144.27 -1.35
N TYR A 812 -35.56 -144.12 -2.49
CA TYR A 812 -34.99 -143.53 -3.72
C TYR A 812 -34.88 -141.98 -3.68
N GLY A 813 -35.58 -141.31 -2.77
CA GLY A 813 -35.62 -139.84 -2.65
C GLY A 813 -34.70 -139.25 -1.59
N LYS A 814 -34.05 -140.08 -0.76
CA LYS A 814 -33.23 -139.63 0.39
C LYS A 814 -32.14 -138.62 0.00
N GLY A 815 -31.43 -138.85 -1.11
CA GLY A 815 -30.39 -137.92 -1.58
C GLY A 815 -30.96 -136.57 -2.03
N PHE A 816 -32.13 -136.55 -2.65
CA PHE A 816 -32.81 -135.34 -3.10
C PHE A 816 -33.42 -134.55 -1.93
N ALA A 817 -33.94 -135.23 -0.90
CA ALA A 817 -34.48 -134.60 0.30
C ALA A 817 -33.41 -133.78 1.05
N VAL A 818 -32.19 -134.32 1.18
CA VAL A 818 -31.06 -133.61 1.81
C VAL A 818 -30.70 -132.34 1.03
N VAL A 819 -30.62 -132.41 -0.29
CA VAL A 819 -30.34 -131.23 -1.13
C VAL A 819 -31.47 -130.20 -1.04
N ALA A 820 -32.73 -130.64 -1.03
CA ALA A 820 -33.87 -129.74 -0.89
C ALA A 820 -33.92 -129.04 0.49
N ASP A 821 -33.60 -129.74 1.58
CA ASP A 821 -33.48 -129.13 2.90
C ASP A 821 -32.30 -128.16 3.00
N GLU A 822 -31.18 -128.44 2.32
CA GLU A 822 -30.04 -127.53 2.24
C GLU A 822 -30.41 -126.24 1.46
N VAL A 823 -31.08 -126.36 0.31
CA VAL A 823 -31.58 -125.21 -0.46
C VAL A 823 -32.61 -124.40 0.35
N ARG A 824 -33.46 -125.08 1.14
CA ARG A 824 -34.43 -124.43 2.03
C ARG A 824 -33.73 -123.65 3.15
N SER A 825 -32.73 -124.24 3.78
CA SER A 825 -31.88 -123.59 4.78
C SER A 825 -31.19 -122.36 4.21
N LEU A 826 -30.54 -122.50 3.03
CA LEU A 826 -29.86 -121.42 2.32
C LEU A 826 -30.83 -120.29 1.92
N SER A 827 -32.06 -120.64 1.54
CA SER A 827 -33.11 -119.66 1.22
C SER A 827 -33.59 -118.89 2.45
N ARG A 828 -33.75 -119.54 3.61
CA ARG A 828 -34.07 -118.83 4.87
C ARG A 828 -32.93 -117.93 5.33
N GLN A 829 -31.69 -118.39 5.21
CA GLN A 829 -30.50 -117.57 5.49
C GLN A 829 -30.42 -116.37 4.52
N SER A 830 -30.70 -116.56 3.24
CA SER A 830 -30.74 -115.49 2.24
C SER A 830 -31.84 -114.47 2.53
N ALA A 831 -33.05 -114.92 2.91
CA ALA A 831 -34.14 -114.04 3.30
C ALA A 831 -33.79 -113.21 4.55
N ALA A 832 -33.22 -113.85 5.58
CA ALA A 832 -32.76 -113.17 6.79
C ALA A 832 -31.67 -112.13 6.48
N ALA A 833 -30.68 -112.48 5.65
CA ALA A 833 -29.63 -111.56 5.21
C ALA A 833 -30.20 -110.39 4.39
N THR A 834 -31.20 -110.61 3.53
CA THR A 834 -31.84 -109.52 2.78
C THR A 834 -32.61 -108.55 3.69
N ILE A 835 -33.23 -109.02 4.77
CA ILE A 835 -33.90 -108.16 5.75
C ILE A 835 -32.88 -107.27 6.47
N GLU A 836 -31.71 -107.83 6.82
CA GLU A 836 -30.62 -107.07 7.42
C GLU A 836 -30.06 -106.01 6.46
N ILE A 837 -29.86 -106.35 5.18
CA ILE A 837 -29.45 -105.39 4.15
C ILE A 837 -30.53 -104.31 3.94
N GLU A 838 -31.81 -104.67 3.93
CA GLU A 838 -32.92 -103.71 3.78
C GLU A 838 -32.89 -102.67 4.90
N LYS A 839 -32.66 -103.11 6.14
CA LYS A 839 -32.50 -102.22 7.30
C LYS A 839 -31.30 -101.27 7.13
N LEU A 840 -30.14 -101.78 6.74
CA LEU A 840 -28.95 -100.95 6.49
C LEU A 840 -29.19 -99.93 5.37
N VAL A 841 -29.91 -100.30 4.30
CA VAL A 841 -30.24 -99.39 3.21
C VAL A 841 -31.22 -98.30 3.67
N GLN A 842 -32.19 -98.63 4.54
CA GLN A 842 -33.08 -97.64 5.15
C GLN A 842 -32.31 -96.65 6.04
N GLU A 843 -31.35 -97.14 6.85
CA GLU A 843 -30.47 -96.29 7.65
C GLU A 843 -29.66 -95.32 6.76
N ILE A 844 -29.04 -95.82 5.68
CA ILE A 844 -28.32 -94.97 4.70
C ILE A 844 -29.26 -93.95 4.03
N GLN A 845 -30.50 -94.31 3.70
CA GLN A 845 -31.47 -93.38 3.12
C GLN A 845 -31.86 -92.25 4.09
N ALA A 846 -32.03 -92.57 5.38
CA ALA A 846 -32.30 -91.57 6.40
C ALA A 846 -31.10 -90.63 6.57
N GLU A 847 -29.89 -91.16 6.73
CA GLU A 847 -28.66 -90.36 6.88
C GLU A 847 -28.39 -89.46 5.65
N THR A 848 -28.59 -89.99 4.44
CA THR A 848 -28.42 -89.19 3.21
C THR A 848 -29.46 -88.07 3.09
N GLY A 849 -30.67 -88.28 3.61
CA GLY A 849 -31.70 -87.24 3.70
C GLY A 849 -31.32 -86.11 4.66
N GLU A 850 -30.82 -86.47 5.84
CA GLU A 850 -30.32 -85.48 6.83
C GLU A 850 -29.15 -84.67 6.27
N VAL A 851 -28.17 -85.32 5.62
CA VAL A 851 -27.04 -84.63 4.98
C VAL A 851 -27.52 -83.71 3.86
N ALA A 852 -28.52 -84.11 3.06
CA ALA A 852 -29.07 -83.25 2.01
C ALA A 852 -29.71 -81.97 2.57
N MET A 853 -30.49 -82.07 3.66
CA MET A 853 -31.04 -80.90 4.36
C MET A 853 -29.95 -79.99 4.94
N ALA A 854 -28.89 -80.58 5.51
CA ALA A 854 -27.75 -79.83 6.00
C ALA A 854 -27.00 -79.10 4.88
N MET A 855 -26.85 -79.71 3.69
CA MET A 855 -26.25 -79.05 2.53
C MET A 855 -27.09 -77.87 2.03
N ASP A 856 -28.42 -78.00 1.99
CA ASP A 856 -29.31 -76.91 1.55
C ASP A 856 -29.26 -75.72 2.54
N THR A 857 -29.23 -76.02 3.83
CA THR A 857 -28.99 -75.02 4.89
C THR A 857 -27.62 -74.35 4.72
N GLY A 858 -26.57 -75.13 4.39
CA GLY A 858 -25.23 -74.62 4.11
C GLY A 858 -25.20 -73.65 2.92
N ILE A 859 -25.96 -73.92 1.85
CA ILE A 859 -26.09 -73.01 0.71
C ILE A 859 -26.70 -71.67 1.15
N GLN A 860 -27.77 -71.70 1.96
CA GLN A 860 -28.41 -70.48 2.48
C GLN A 860 -27.44 -69.66 3.37
N GLN A 861 -26.70 -70.33 4.26
CA GLN A 861 -25.70 -69.67 5.11
C GLN A 861 -24.58 -69.00 4.31
N VAL A 862 -24.11 -69.65 3.23
CA VAL A 862 -23.10 -69.09 2.33
C VAL A 862 -23.62 -67.87 1.56
N VAL A 863 -24.89 -67.88 1.13
CA VAL A 863 -25.54 -66.73 0.47
C VAL A 863 -25.61 -65.53 1.43
N GLU A 864 -26.06 -65.74 2.67
CA GLU A 864 -26.13 -64.67 3.67
C GLU A 864 -24.73 -64.15 4.05
N GLY A 865 -23.74 -65.04 4.19
CA GLY A 865 -22.34 -64.65 4.42
C GLY A 865 -21.78 -63.77 3.29
N THR A 866 -22.09 -64.12 2.03
CA THR A 866 -21.68 -63.31 0.87
C THR A 866 -22.33 -61.91 0.89
N LYS A 867 -23.58 -61.81 1.34
CA LYS A 867 -24.29 -60.53 1.48
C LYS A 867 -23.66 -59.64 2.55
N LEU A 868 -23.34 -60.19 3.72
CA LEU A 868 -22.69 -59.45 4.81
C LEU A 868 -21.29 -58.93 4.42
N VAL A 869 -20.51 -59.72 3.68
CA VAL A 869 -19.21 -59.29 3.15
C VAL A 869 -19.39 -58.14 2.15
N ARG A 870 -20.41 -58.20 1.29
CA ARG A 870 -20.73 -57.10 0.35
C ARG A 870 -21.14 -55.82 1.08
N GLU A 871 -21.98 -55.91 2.11
CA GLU A 871 -22.36 -54.74 2.94
C GLU A 871 -21.14 -54.13 3.64
N THR A 872 -20.24 -54.98 4.15
CA THR A 872 -18.98 -54.53 4.76
C THR A 872 -18.12 -53.77 3.76
N ARG A 873 -18.04 -54.24 2.51
CA ARG A 873 -17.33 -53.55 1.43
C ARG A 873 -17.93 -52.18 1.11
N ILE A 874 -19.25 -52.06 1.08
CA ILE A 874 -19.92 -50.77 0.86
C ILE A 874 -19.51 -49.77 1.96
N ASN A 875 -19.47 -50.22 3.22
CA ASN A 875 -19.04 -49.37 4.35
C ASN A 875 -17.56 -48.96 4.25
N LEU A 876 -16.67 -49.86 3.81
CA LEU A 876 -15.26 -49.52 3.55
C LEU A 876 -15.13 -48.44 2.45
N ASN A 877 -15.89 -48.56 1.35
CA ASN A 877 -15.90 -47.53 0.31
C ASN A 877 -16.46 -46.17 0.78
N ALA A 878 -17.40 -46.18 1.72
CA ALA A 878 -17.86 -44.94 2.36
C ALA A 878 -16.72 -44.24 3.14
N ILE A 879 -15.80 -45.01 3.75
CA ILE A 879 -14.60 -44.45 4.40
C ILE A 879 -13.68 -43.79 3.37
N VAL A 880 -13.43 -44.42 2.21
CA VAL A 880 -12.64 -43.82 1.11
C VAL A 880 -13.24 -42.48 0.65
N THR A 881 -14.56 -42.41 0.57
CA THR A 881 -15.26 -41.17 0.20
C THR A 881 -15.08 -40.09 1.26
N ALA A 882 -15.21 -40.46 2.54
CA ALA A 882 -15.01 -39.54 3.66
C ALA A 882 -13.56 -39.03 3.76
N THR A 883 -12.57 -39.89 3.57
CA THR A 883 -11.15 -39.50 3.58
C THR A 883 -10.79 -38.60 2.39
N ALA A 884 -11.38 -38.83 1.21
CA ALA A 884 -11.23 -37.93 0.07
C ALA A 884 -11.81 -36.53 0.36
N GLU A 885 -12.95 -36.45 1.05
CA GLU A 885 -13.50 -35.16 1.47
C GLU A 885 -12.61 -34.45 2.50
N ILE A 886 -12.03 -35.19 3.46
CA ILE A 886 -11.05 -34.64 4.41
C ILE A 886 -9.86 -34.04 3.65
N SER A 887 -9.29 -34.73 2.66
CA SER A 887 -8.19 -34.20 1.83
C SER A 887 -8.55 -32.87 1.16
N ARG A 888 -9.77 -32.76 0.61
CA ARG A 888 -10.27 -31.51 0.01
C ARG A 888 -10.41 -30.39 1.04
N LEU A 889 -10.88 -30.70 2.25
CA LEU A 889 -10.97 -29.72 3.33
C LEU A 889 -9.59 -29.26 3.79
N LEU A 890 -8.61 -30.17 3.89
CA LEU A 890 -7.22 -29.82 4.22
C LEU A 890 -6.63 -28.86 3.18
N GLN A 891 -6.88 -29.08 1.89
CA GLN A 891 -6.44 -28.15 0.84
C GLN A 891 -7.06 -26.76 0.99
N LYS A 892 -8.35 -26.68 1.34
CA LYS A 892 -9.01 -25.40 1.64
C LYS A 892 -8.41 -24.73 2.88
N ILE A 893 -8.12 -25.49 3.93
CA ILE A 893 -7.45 -24.98 5.14
C ILE A 893 -6.10 -24.40 4.73
N THR A 894 -5.23 -25.16 4.06
CA THR A 894 -3.91 -24.68 3.59
C THR A 894 -4.00 -23.37 2.81
N ASN A 895 -4.93 -23.27 1.84
CA ASN A 895 -5.13 -22.05 1.06
C ASN A 895 -5.56 -20.86 1.96
N SER A 896 -6.47 -21.09 2.90
CA SER A 896 -6.92 -20.07 3.85
C SER A 896 -5.79 -19.63 4.80
N THR A 897 -4.99 -20.59 5.29
CA THR A 897 -3.84 -20.36 6.17
C THR A 897 -2.75 -19.56 5.45
N GLN A 898 -2.54 -19.81 4.15
CA GLN A 898 -1.66 -19.02 3.31
C GLN A 898 -2.16 -17.58 3.14
N GLY A 899 -3.47 -17.38 2.91
CA GLY A 899 -4.09 -16.06 2.86
C GLY A 899 -3.94 -15.28 4.18
N GLN A 900 -4.13 -15.95 5.33
CA GLN A 900 -3.92 -15.36 6.66
C GLN A 900 -2.46 -14.94 6.89
N MET A 901 -1.47 -15.72 6.44
CA MET A 901 -0.06 -15.30 6.52
C MET A 901 0.21 -14.02 5.72
N LEU A 902 -0.30 -13.93 4.48
CA LEU A 902 -0.14 -12.75 3.64
C LEU A 902 -0.79 -11.51 4.26
N GLN A 903 -2.01 -11.65 4.80
CA GLN A 903 -2.69 -10.57 5.51
C GLN A 903 -1.94 -10.14 6.78
N SER A 904 -1.39 -11.09 7.54
CA SER A 904 -0.63 -10.79 8.75
C SER A 904 0.57 -9.88 8.45
N VAL A 905 1.32 -10.17 7.38
CA VAL A 905 2.44 -9.32 6.94
C VAL A 905 1.98 -7.90 6.58
N SER A 906 0.86 -7.78 5.86
CA SER A 906 0.30 -6.47 5.49
C SER A 906 -0.15 -5.65 6.70
N VAL A 907 -0.81 -6.30 7.67
CA VAL A 907 -1.24 -5.63 8.91
C VAL A 907 -0.04 -5.23 9.77
N THR A 908 0.97 -6.11 9.91
CA THR A 908 2.22 -5.77 10.59
C THR A 908 2.89 -4.55 9.98
N SER A 909 2.98 -4.46 8.65
CA SER A 909 3.55 -3.28 7.97
C SER A 909 2.73 -2.03 8.24
N SER A 910 1.39 -2.12 8.15
CA SER A 910 0.50 -0.99 8.39
C SER A 910 0.62 -0.48 9.84
N MET A 911 0.71 -1.38 10.82
CA MET A 911 0.91 -1.02 12.23
C MET A 911 2.27 -0.34 12.47
N GLN A 912 3.34 -0.79 11.80
CA GLN A 912 4.64 -0.15 11.87
C GLN A 912 4.61 1.28 11.30
N ASP A 913 3.86 1.52 10.23
CA ASP A 913 3.74 2.85 9.65
C ASP A 913 2.89 3.78 10.53
N VAL A 914 1.82 3.29 11.15
CA VAL A 914 1.05 4.07 12.14
C VAL A 914 1.93 4.39 13.37
N ALA A 915 2.78 3.46 13.81
CA ALA A 915 3.69 3.69 14.93
C ALA A 915 4.72 4.79 14.61
N LYS A 916 5.25 4.83 13.38
CA LYS A 916 6.09 5.94 12.91
C LYS A 916 5.35 7.27 12.89
N ILE A 917 4.10 7.28 12.42
CA ILE A 917 3.26 8.49 12.39
C ILE A 917 3.02 8.98 13.83
N ALA A 918 2.70 8.09 14.77
CA ALA A 918 2.53 8.44 16.18
C ALA A 918 3.81 9.04 16.77
N SER A 919 4.98 8.42 16.52
CA SER A 919 6.27 8.96 16.95
C SER A 919 6.56 10.35 16.36
N LYS A 920 6.29 10.54 15.06
CA LYS A 920 6.42 11.85 14.39
C LYS A 920 5.47 12.88 14.98
N THR A 921 4.23 12.51 15.26
CA THR A 921 3.20 13.36 15.88
C THR A 921 3.64 13.83 17.27
N ALA A 922 4.21 12.93 18.09
CA ALA A 922 4.76 13.27 19.40
C ALA A 922 5.93 14.27 19.28
N SER A 923 6.83 14.06 18.30
CA SER A 923 7.95 14.97 18.05
C SER A 923 7.48 16.34 17.57
N GLU A 924 6.54 16.41 16.63
CA GLU A 924 6.00 17.66 16.11
C GLU A 924 5.23 18.43 17.18
N ALA A 925 4.42 17.74 17.99
CA ALA A 925 3.72 18.35 19.12
C ALA A 925 4.69 19.00 20.12
N ASN A 926 5.82 18.34 20.39
CA ASN A 926 6.87 18.89 21.25
C ASN A 926 7.55 20.13 20.62
N ASN A 927 7.79 20.13 19.32
CA ASN A 927 8.35 21.31 18.63
C ASN A 927 7.38 22.49 18.65
N ILE A 928 6.08 22.23 18.42
CA ILE A 928 5.05 23.27 18.47
C ILE A 928 4.89 23.81 19.91
N ALA A 929 5.04 22.95 20.92
CA ALA A 929 5.00 23.36 22.33
C ALA A 929 6.11 24.38 22.67
N ILE A 930 7.32 24.19 22.12
CA ILE A 930 8.43 25.15 22.26
C ILE A 930 8.06 26.50 21.64
N VAL A 931 7.46 26.51 20.44
CA VAL A 931 7.03 27.76 19.79
C VAL A 931 5.97 28.50 20.62
N PHE A 932 4.97 27.78 21.16
CA PHE A 932 3.97 28.42 22.03
C PHE A 932 4.55 28.92 23.35
N GLN A 933 5.62 28.29 23.85
CA GLN A 933 6.35 28.78 25.01
C GLN A 933 7.04 30.12 24.72
N GLU A 934 7.67 30.27 23.56
CA GLU A 934 8.27 31.54 23.12
C GLU A 934 7.21 32.63 22.93
N VAL A 935 6.05 32.29 22.34
CA VAL A 935 4.93 33.24 22.18
C VAL A 935 4.36 33.68 23.53
N LEU A 936 4.29 32.76 24.50
CA LEU A 936 3.87 33.08 25.86
C LEU A 936 4.85 34.06 26.52
N GLU A 937 6.14 33.83 26.36
CA GLU A 937 7.19 34.71 26.89
C GLU A 937 7.10 36.11 26.27
N MET A 938 6.98 36.22 24.95
CA MET A 938 6.79 37.50 24.25
C MET A 938 5.53 38.24 24.70
N ALA A 939 4.41 37.53 24.92
CA ALA A 939 3.18 38.12 25.41
C ALA A 939 3.32 38.64 26.86
N GLN A 940 4.06 37.92 27.71
CA GLN A 940 4.36 38.34 29.08
C GLN A 940 5.30 39.55 29.11
N GLU A 941 6.31 39.61 28.25
CA GLU A 941 7.18 40.79 28.10
C GLU A 941 6.39 42.01 27.64
N LEU A 942 5.47 41.83 26.68
CA LEU A 942 4.58 42.89 26.21
C LEU A 942 3.68 43.39 27.35
N LEU A 943 3.08 42.49 28.14
CA LEU A 943 2.31 42.84 29.34
C LEU A 943 3.16 43.60 30.38
N ALA A 944 4.39 43.16 30.61
CA ALA A 944 5.32 43.83 31.52
C ALA A 944 5.73 45.23 31.03
N SER A 945 5.84 45.42 29.71
CA SER A 945 6.15 46.73 29.12
C SER A 945 4.96 47.70 29.19
N VAL A 946 3.76 47.19 28.89
CA VAL A 946 2.52 47.98 28.85
C VAL A 946 1.98 48.27 30.26
N SER A 947 2.22 47.40 31.24
CA SER A 947 1.84 47.61 32.65
C SER A 947 2.61 48.74 33.36
N LYS A 948 3.70 49.24 32.75
CA LYS A 948 4.39 50.47 33.22
C LYS A 948 3.50 51.72 33.07
N PHE A 949 2.51 51.67 32.18
CA PHE A 949 1.54 52.75 32.03
C PHE A 949 0.38 52.56 33.02
N LYS A 950 0.15 53.57 33.86
CA LYS A 950 -0.97 53.60 34.78
C LYS A 950 -2.21 54.07 34.04
N VAL A 951 -3.16 53.16 33.90
CA VAL A 951 -4.40 53.36 33.14
C VAL A 951 -5.65 53.31 34.01
N ASN A 952 -5.51 53.21 35.34
CA ASN A 952 -6.62 53.17 36.30
C ASN A 952 -6.42 54.13 37.46
#